data_AF-R9IM40-F1
#
_entry.id   AF-R9IM40-F1
#
_cell.length_a   1.000
_cell.length_b   1.000
_cell.length_c   1.000
_cell.angle_alpha   90.00
_cell.angle_beta   90.00
_cell.angle_gamma   90.00
#
_symmetry.space_group_name_H-M   'P 1'
#
loop_
_entity.id
_entity.type
_entity.pdbx_description
1 polymer ?
#
loop_
_entity_poly.entity_id
_entity_poly.type
_entity_poly.pdbx_seq_one_letter_code
_entity_poly.pdbx_strand_id
1 'polypeptide(L)'
;METVKVSKGRNFLKKGDKIKGLFIILQGSVRAVSENDEYNMEPGSIIGLPESLSGSYGYDYVANADCVFYAFPYRTVEDYKKIFTEEEKYVAVFAMGAMHQANMLIRRYSIFYKKAQEYDKFFTGSYEAYQKFCDEYKLPEKSHPGIASFGTVAMGGKIEPWVLEYYEKMSGLSLKVMDQQLARDYVLGIGAISNAVCWMGKSMELIAIWKGYLKENKDMLLSKSPDSLFSMYFELAKKAAFTGADITPVRQKISELMDFAKKSGFYSEQLMQTVFAEYEGYDFSRVMQAESDDSQQEQTEPYEEGIDYLGQILEYSGYEEKKAKSFVAALQEYKNLPDILATTDDVRKLRRKLTDDFYEIYELAFFHSLEMSYMPTSVKMFLNFGFMDEEMVGKENTRSLFELAGRMNRCKADNVFTIYQWLLSVYQGKNEPSRNEFDMDYTGYLNEQKKTGKITAAQVPILAKDNRSKLQFEIQNMFVSTNRATYGKISTFCPILYKDDIIGAPENMLVSAEKANNALNEIRNIDFSLFYREVGFSDPEHEVNMEMIQKEVIPYIILMPNAGSKAMMWQETAGIKKDTQARVIFPILTVTDVGEMMVEVCGRFRWEMCRKIQGVRWNDVTEASLTSEYSDYIQYYRKNHDLSADAKEKVKNALYKSKNNYREVFVKDYQSWIRYESKGSFRLNKVARDIIFRYCPFNKKIRADLKANPMYREMFEKYEILKDRKARHMLLWYDRYQKKGGVITEELQANKDFYNM
;
A
#
# COMPACT_ATOMS: atom_id res chain seq x y z
N MET A 1 48.31 2.22 -41.65
CA MET A 1 47.15 3.14 -41.82
C MET A 1 46.37 2.72 -43.05
N GLU A 2 45.04 2.58 -42.95
CA GLU A 2 44.18 2.25 -44.11
C GLU A 2 43.02 3.25 -44.21
N THR A 3 42.61 3.58 -45.44
CA THR A 3 41.41 4.40 -45.67
C THR A 3 40.17 3.51 -45.73
N VAL A 4 39.23 3.72 -44.81
CA VAL A 4 37.99 2.95 -44.71
C VAL A 4 36.81 3.84 -45.11
N LYS A 5 35.94 3.34 -45.99
CA LYS A 5 34.69 4.02 -46.37
C LYS A 5 33.50 3.28 -45.79
N VAL A 6 32.59 4.01 -45.14
CA VAL A 6 31.38 3.45 -44.53
C VAL A 6 30.17 4.22 -45.03
N SER A 7 29.18 3.49 -45.55
CA SER A 7 27.94 4.06 -46.04
C SER A 7 27.03 4.51 -44.90
N LYS A 8 26.22 5.55 -45.15
CA LYS A 8 25.18 6.03 -44.23
C LYS A 8 24.32 4.89 -43.67
N GLY A 9 23.99 4.97 -42.38
CA GLY A 9 23.13 4.04 -41.65
C GLY A 9 23.79 2.74 -41.20
N ARG A 10 25.04 2.46 -41.62
CA ARG A 10 25.74 1.24 -41.24
C ARG A 10 26.25 1.33 -39.79
N ASN A 11 25.88 0.36 -38.96
CA ASN A 11 26.57 0.07 -37.70
C ASN A 11 27.83 -0.76 -38.05
N PHE A 12 29.01 -0.21 -37.78
CA PHE A 12 30.29 -0.81 -38.17
C PHE A 12 31.19 -1.20 -37.00
N LEU A 13 30.87 -0.79 -35.77
CA LEU A 13 31.52 -1.23 -34.54
C LEU A 13 30.46 -1.36 -33.46
N LYS A 14 30.44 -2.50 -32.78
CA LYS A 14 29.42 -2.81 -31.77
C LYS A 14 29.95 -2.64 -30.36
N LYS A 15 29.05 -2.23 -29.46
CA LYS A 15 29.33 -2.21 -28.03
C LYS A 15 29.74 -3.61 -27.54
N GLY A 16 30.80 -3.68 -26.74
CA GLY A 16 31.34 -4.92 -26.16
C GLY A 16 32.36 -5.65 -27.04
N ASP A 17 32.49 -5.30 -28.32
CA ASP A 17 33.56 -5.85 -29.15
C ASP A 17 34.94 -5.37 -28.65
N LYS A 18 35.93 -6.26 -28.71
CA LYS A 18 37.32 -5.88 -28.40
C LYS A 18 37.78 -4.78 -29.34
N ILE A 19 38.51 -3.80 -28.81
CA ILE A 19 39.11 -2.75 -29.65
C ILE A 19 40.15 -3.39 -30.57
N LYS A 20 39.97 -3.17 -31.86
CA LYS A 20 40.87 -3.66 -32.92
C LYS A 20 41.57 -2.52 -33.64
N GLY A 21 41.05 -1.30 -33.51
CA GLY A 21 41.63 -0.11 -34.10
C GLY A 21 40.95 1.18 -33.65
N LEU A 22 41.66 2.29 -33.90
CA LEU A 22 41.17 3.65 -33.75
C LEU A 22 40.88 4.22 -35.14
N PHE A 23 39.77 4.97 -35.27
CA PHE A 23 39.35 5.50 -36.56
C PHE A 23 39.19 7.01 -36.50
N ILE A 24 40.01 7.75 -37.24
CA ILE A 24 39.91 9.20 -37.35
C ILE A 24 38.88 9.53 -38.43
N ILE A 25 37.89 10.36 -38.10
CA ILE A 25 36.87 10.82 -39.04
C ILE A 25 37.46 11.91 -39.93
N LEU A 26 37.50 11.67 -41.25
CA LEU A 26 37.95 12.65 -42.24
C LEU A 26 36.78 13.37 -42.89
N GLN A 27 35.71 12.65 -43.17
CA GLN A 27 34.50 13.15 -43.81
C GLN A 27 33.28 12.39 -43.26
N GLY A 28 32.15 13.08 -43.16
CA GLY A 28 30.90 12.54 -42.62
C GLY A 28 30.77 12.74 -41.10
N SER A 29 29.74 12.15 -40.51
CA SER A 29 29.44 12.22 -39.07
C SER A 29 29.05 10.83 -38.58
N VAL A 30 29.49 10.47 -37.38
CA VAL A 30 29.21 9.17 -36.75
C VAL A 30 28.51 9.38 -35.44
N ARG A 31 27.45 8.63 -35.18
CA ARG A 31 26.74 8.62 -33.91
C ARG A 31 27.26 7.48 -33.04
N ALA A 32 27.70 7.81 -31.83
CA ALA A 32 28.00 6.86 -30.77
C ALA A 32 26.74 6.65 -29.94
N VAL A 33 26.25 5.42 -29.85
CA VAL A 33 24.98 5.06 -29.18
C VAL A 33 25.26 4.08 -28.04
N SER A 34 24.69 4.37 -26.86
CA SER A 34 24.63 3.48 -25.70
C SER A 34 23.21 3.46 -25.16
N GLU A 35 22.94 2.58 -24.20
CA GLU A 35 21.62 2.43 -23.57
C GLU A 35 21.09 3.72 -22.94
N ASN A 36 21.98 4.56 -22.40
CA ASN A 36 21.61 5.77 -21.66
C ASN A 36 22.14 7.07 -22.29
N ASP A 37 22.92 7.00 -23.38
CA ASP A 37 23.50 8.19 -24.02
C ASP A 37 23.75 8.02 -25.53
N GLU A 38 23.55 9.09 -26.30
CA GLU A 38 23.96 9.19 -27.70
C GLU A 38 24.55 10.56 -28.03
N TYR A 39 25.60 10.58 -28.85
CA TYR A 39 26.20 11.83 -29.34
C TYR A 39 26.84 11.65 -30.71
N ASN A 40 26.94 12.76 -31.44
CA ASN A 40 27.54 12.81 -32.77
C ASN A 40 29.03 13.17 -32.67
N MET A 41 29.81 12.53 -33.53
CA MET A 41 31.24 12.70 -33.71
C MET A 41 31.48 13.25 -35.11
N GLU A 42 32.08 14.43 -35.17
CA GLU A 42 32.33 15.17 -36.40
C GLU A 42 33.77 14.91 -36.90
N PRO A 43 34.12 15.34 -38.14
CA PRO A 43 35.48 15.20 -38.67
C PRO A 43 36.54 15.74 -37.69
N GLY A 44 37.64 15.00 -37.53
CA GLY A 44 38.69 15.24 -36.53
C GLY A 44 38.51 14.43 -35.24
N SER A 45 37.33 13.85 -35.01
CA SER A 45 37.10 12.92 -33.89
C SER A 45 37.75 11.55 -34.14
N ILE A 46 38.12 10.87 -33.06
CA ILE A 46 38.72 9.54 -33.06
C ILE A 46 37.76 8.54 -32.40
N ILE A 47 37.29 7.57 -33.18
CA ILE A 47 36.39 6.49 -32.74
C ILE A 47 37.19 5.44 -31.98
N GLY A 48 36.67 5.01 -30.82
CA GLY A 48 37.32 4.06 -29.92
C GLY A 48 38.36 4.69 -28.98
N LEU A 49 38.57 6.01 -29.05
CA LEU A 49 39.54 6.71 -28.20
C LEU A 49 39.12 6.73 -26.71
N PRO A 50 37.87 7.09 -26.34
CA PRO A 50 37.44 7.06 -24.94
C PRO A 50 37.58 5.69 -24.28
N GLU A 51 37.54 4.62 -25.08
CA GLU A 51 37.59 3.24 -24.60
C GLU A 51 38.95 2.58 -24.79
N SER A 52 39.93 3.32 -25.34
CA SER A 52 41.27 2.82 -25.64
C SER A 52 42.05 2.31 -24.41
N LEU A 53 41.62 2.69 -23.20
CA LEU A 53 42.15 2.19 -21.91
C LEU A 53 41.37 0.98 -21.35
N SER A 54 40.09 0.81 -21.71
CA SER A 54 39.25 -0.31 -21.24
C SER A 54 39.32 -1.55 -22.15
N GLY A 55 39.78 -1.38 -23.39
CA GLY A 55 40.06 -2.48 -24.32
C GLY A 55 38.83 -3.05 -25.05
N SER A 56 37.64 -2.48 -24.84
CA SER A 56 36.40 -2.85 -25.55
C SER A 56 35.58 -1.62 -25.91
N TYR A 57 34.91 -1.62 -27.08
CA TYR A 57 34.08 -0.49 -27.51
C TYR A 57 32.90 -0.31 -26.55
N GLY A 58 32.68 0.91 -26.09
CA GLY A 58 31.64 1.27 -25.13
C GLY A 58 30.30 1.65 -25.77
N TYR A 59 30.33 1.89 -27.08
CA TYR A 59 29.20 2.36 -27.88
C TYR A 59 29.04 1.54 -29.16
N ASP A 60 27.81 1.52 -29.67
CA ASP A 60 27.54 1.20 -31.06
C ASP A 60 27.83 2.43 -31.93
N TYR A 61 28.68 2.29 -32.93
CA TYR A 61 29.05 3.38 -33.83
C TYR A 61 28.33 3.24 -35.17
N VAL A 62 27.46 4.22 -35.45
CA VAL A 62 26.58 4.23 -36.63
C VAL A 62 26.87 5.46 -37.48
N ALA A 63 27.10 5.28 -38.78
CA ALA A 63 27.35 6.40 -39.68
C ALA A 63 26.06 7.20 -39.96
N ASN A 64 26.05 8.50 -39.68
CA ASN A 64 24.92 9.41 -39.98
C ASN A 64 24.91 9.85 -41.45
N ALA A 65 26.06 9.82 -42.10
CA ALA A 65 26.28 10.13 -43.51
C ALA A 65 27.30 9.14 -44.10
N ASP A 66 27.59 9.23 -45.40
CA ASP A 66 28.73 8.49 -45.96
C ASP A 66 30.02 9.04 -45.35
N CYS A 67 30.78 8.16 -44.70
CA CYS A 67 31.95 8.51 -43.93
C CYS A 67 33.24 7.95 -44.55
N VAL A 68 34.32 8.72 -44.38
CA VAL A 68 35.69 8.30 -44.71
C VAL A 68 36.54 8.39 -43.45
N PHE A 69 37.24 7.30 -43.14
CA PHE A 69 38.07 7.17 -41.95
C PHE A 69 39.53 6.86 -42.31
N TYR A 70 40.47 7.31 -41.47
CA TYR A 70 41.75 6.62 -41.34
C TYR A 70 41.69 5.61 -40.21
N ALA A 71 41.90 4.35 -40.52
CA ALA A 71 41.97 3.25 -39.58
C ALA A 71 43.42 2.98 -39.15
N PHE A 72 43.63 2.94 -37.85
CA PHE A 72 44.89 2.60 -37.20
C PHE A 72 44.71 1.35 -36.36
N PRO A 73 45.47 0.27 -36.61
CA PRO A 73 45.47 -0.89 -35.72
C PRO A 73 45.88 -0.50 -34.31
N TYR A 74 45.06 -0.86 -33.32
CA TYR A 74 45.28 -0.50 -31.92
C TYR A 74 44.65 -1.57 -31.03
N ARG A 75 45.42 -2.07 -30.06
CA ARG A 75 44.97 -3.02 -29.04
C ARG A 75 45.45 -2.63 -27.65
N THR A 76 46.65 -2.05 -27.55
CA THR A 76 47.24 -1.61 -26.28
C THR A 76 47.88 -0.24 -26.43
N VAL A 77 48.18 0.42 -25.31
CA VAL A 77 48.77 1.77 -25.28
C VAL A 77 50.12 1.81 -26.01
N GLU A 78 50.86 0.69 -26.01
CA GLU A 78 52.13 0.54 -26.72
C GLU A 78 51.98 0.66 -28.25
N ASP A 79 50.79 0.42 -28.80
CA ASP A 79 50.55 0.56 -30.24
C ASP A 79 50.58 2.04 -30.68
N TYR A 80 50.33 3.00 -29.79
CA TYR A 80 50.57 4.42 -30.10
C TYR A 80 52.03 4.68 -30.45
N LYS A 81 52.98 4.03 -29.76
CA LYS A 81 54.41 4.19 -30.06
C LYS A 81 54.69 3.79 -31.50
N LYS A 82 54.12 2.68 -31.98
CA LYS A 82 54.29 2.22 -33.36
C LYS A 82 53.75 3.23 -34.36
N ILE A 83 52.52 3.72 -34.13
CA ILE A 83 51.86 4.73 -34.98
C ILE A 83 52.70 6.02 -35.07
N PHE A 84 53.24 6.48 -33.94
CA PHE A 84 53.98 7.74 -33.86
C PHE A 84 55.43 7.62 -34.35
N THR A 85 56.05 6.45 -34.25
CA THR A 85 57.38 6.21 -34.85
C THR A 85 57.32 6.03 -36.37
N GLU A 86 56.20 5.54 -36.91
CA GLU A 86 56.02 5.46 -38.36
C GLU A 86 55.84 6.85 -38.97
N GLU A 87 55.06 7.72 -38.32
CA GLU A 87 54.73 9.05 -38.82
C GLU A 87 54.54 10.05 -37.65
N GLU A 88 55.63 10.76 -37.30
CA GLU A 88 55.72 11.64 -36.12
C GLU A 88 54.64 12.74 -36.07
N LYS A 89 54.17 13.21 -37.23
CA LYS A 89 53.11 14.23 -37.34
C LYS A 89 51.80 13.78 -36.66
N TYR A 90 51.57 12.47 -36.51
CA TYR A 90 50.36 11.95 -35.87
C TYR A 90 50.35 12.14 -34.36
N VAL A 91 51.50 12.42 -33.72
CA VAL A 91 51.56 12.80 -32.30
C VAL A 91 50.65 13.99 -32.03
N ALA A 92 50.81 15.06 -32.82
CA ALA A 92 50.00 16.27 -32.68
C ALA A 92 48.55 16.08 -33.12
N VAL A 93 48.31 15.27 -34.17
CA VAL A 93 46.96 15.01 -34.70
C VAL A 93 46.11 14.22 -33.69
N PHE A 94 46.65 13.16 -33.09
CA PHE A 94 45.94 12.37 -32.09
C PHE A 94 45.72 13.15 -30.80
N ALA A 95 46.74 13.89 -30.33
CA ALA A 95 46.59 14.74 -29.17
C ALA A 95 45.50 15.80 -29.39
N MET A 96 45.43 16.42 -30.58
CA MET A 96 44.41 17.41 -30.90
C MET A 96 43.01 16.80 -30.88
N GLY A 97 42.83 15.66 -31.54
CA GLY A 97 41.57 14.93 -31.53
C GLY A 97 41.14 14.59 -30.10
N ALA A 98 42.09 14.14 -29.27
CA ALA A 98 41.85 13.84 -27.86
C ALA A 98 41.43 15.07 -27.05
N MET A 99 42.10 16.22 -27.20
CA MET A 99 41.73 17.46 -26.48
C MET A 99 40.34 17.95 -26.88
N HIS A 100 40.02 17.90 -28.19
CA HIS A 100 38.72 18.29 -28.70
C HIS A 100 37.59 17.40 -28.16
N GLN A 101 37.79 16.08 -28.21
CA GLN A 101 36.81 15.12 -27.70
C GLN A 101 36.65 15.18 -26.18
N ALA A 102 37.74 15.41 -25.43
CA ALA A 102 37.68 15.57 -23.98
C ALA A 102 36.86 16.80 -23.60
N ASN A 103 37.13 17.95 -24.24
CA ASN A 103 36.32 19.15 -24.04
C ASN A 103 34.84 18.92 -24.37
N MET A 104 34.54 18.20 -25.46
CA MET A 104 33.16 17.87 -25.85
C MET A 104 32.43 17.06 -24.76
N LEU A 105 33.06 16.01 -24.23
CA LEU A 105 32.47 15.17 -23.17
C LEU A 105 32.38 15.90 -21.82
N ILE A 106 33.38 16.71 -21.46
CA ILE A 106 33.38 17.51 -20.22
C ILE A 106 32.29 18.59 -20.26
N ARG A 107 32.11 19.27 -21.40
CA ARG A 107 31.00 20.22 -21.60
C ARG A 107 29.65 19.53 -21.49
N ARG A 108 29.52 18.33 -22.08
CA ARG A 108 28.32 17.49 -21.96
C ARG A 108 28.02 17.12 -20.52
N TYR A 109 29.03 16.71 -19.74
CA TYR A 109 28.92 16.50 -18.31
C TYR A 109 28.38 17.76 -17.59
N SER A 110 28.94 18.93 -17.91
CA SER A 110 28.55 20.19 -17.28
C SER A 110 27.09 20.55 -17.52
N ILE A 111 26.54 20.21 -18.71
CA ILE A 111 25.13 20.39 -19.04
C ILE A 111 24.24 19.49 -18.17
N PHE A 112 24.54 18.19 -18.10
CA PHE A 112 23.71 17.25 -17.31
C PHE A 112 23.83 17.49 -15.81
N TYR A 113 25.02 17.86 -15.33
CA TYR A 113 25.22 18.27 -13.95
C TYR A 113 24.35 19.47 -13.58
N LYS A 114 24.38 20.55 -14.39
CA LYS A 114 23.52 21.72 -14.15
C LYS A 114 22.04 21.36 -14.20
N LYS A 115 21.61 20.56 -15.18
CA LYS A 115 20.21 20.09 -15.29
C LYS A 115 19.75 19.31 -14.05
N ALA A 116 20.59 18.42 -13.52
CA ALA A 116 20.28 17.67 -12.31
C ALA A 116 20.18 18.59 -11.07
N GLN A 117 21.08 19.56 -10.93
CA GLN A 117 21.02 20.55 -9.86
C GLN A 117 19.80 21.46 -9.93
N GLU A 118 19.47 21.92 -11.14
CA GLU A 118 18.29 22.74 -11.38
C GLU A 118 17.01 21.97 -11.04
N TYR A 119 16.92 20.69 -11.41
CA TYR A 119 15.81 19.82 -11.05
C TYR A 119 15.67 19.63 -9.55
N ASP A 120 16.75 19.21 -8.87
CA ASP A 120 16.77 18.96 -7.43
C ASP A 120 16.32 20.18 -6.62
N LYS A 121 16.92 21.34 -6.95
CA LYS A 121 16.58 22.61 -6.31
C LYS A 121 15.13 23.03 -6.57
N PHE A 122 14.67 22.89 -7.82
CA PHE A 122 13.31 23.28 -8.20
C PHE A 122 12.25 22.38 -7.59
N PHE A 123 12.46 21.07 -7.60
CA PHE A 123 11.54 20.09 -7.00
C PHE A 123 11.45 20.30 -5.49
N THR A 124 12.59 20.37 -4.79
CA THR A 124 12.61 20.54 -3.33
C THR A 124 11.92 21.84 -2.92
N GLY A 125 12.27 22.96 -3.57
CA GLY A 125 11.63 24.25 -3.28
C GLY A 125 10.14 24.29 -3.63
N SER A 126 9.71 23.59 -4.67
CA SER A 126 8.29 23.49 -5.03
C SER A 126 7.51 22.57 -4.08
N TYR A 127 8.13 21.52 -3.57
CA TYR A 127 7.52 20.63 -2.58
C TYR A 127 7.37 21.35 -1.23
N GLU A 128 8.40 22.05 -0.76
CA GLU A 128 8.30 22.88 0.47
C GLU A 128 7.21 23.96 0.35
N ALA A 129 7.08 24.58 -0.83
CA ALA A 129 6.01 25.54 -1.09
C ALA A 129 4.61 24.88 -1.05
N TYR A 130 4.50 23.63 -1.52
CA TYR A 130 3.23 22.89 -1.48
C TYR A 130 2.79 22.65 -0.04
N GLN A 131 3.72 22.21 0.82
CA GLN A 131 3.45 21.99 2.24
C GLN A 131 2.95 23.29 2.91
N LYS A 132 3.61 24.42 2.63
CA LYS A 132 3.19 25.74 3.13
C LYS A 132 1.78 26.11 2.67
N PHE A 133 1.42 25.87 1.41
CA PHE A 133 0.06 26.13 0.94
C PHE A 133 -0.96 25.20 1.61
N CYS A 134 -0.65 23.91 1.79
CA CYS A 134 -1.52 23.00 2.54
C CYS A 134 -1.80 23.53 3.95
N ASP A 135 -0.77 24.01 4.65
CA ASP A 135 -0.90 24.61 5.98
C ASP A 135 -1.74 25.90 5.95
N GLU A 136 -1.46 26.81 5.00
CA GLU A 136 -2.16 28.11 4.87
C GLU A 136 -3.65 27.93 4.55
N TYR A 137 -3.99 27.01 3.64
CA TYR A 137 -5.38 26.68 3.31
C TYR A 137 -6.03 25.71 4.30
N LYS A 138 -5.30 25.28 5.35
CA LYS A 138 -5.75 24.29 6.35
C LYS A 138 -6.26 22.98 5.72
N LEU A 139 -5.62 22.56 4.63
CA LEU A 139 -5.92 21.33 3.91
C LEU A 139 -4.89 20.26 4.27
N PRO A 140 -5.29 18.98 4.38
CA PRO A 140 -4.35 17.91 4.72
C PRO A 140 -3.27 17.78 3.63
N GLU A 141 -2.00 17.83 4.06
CA GLU A 141 -0.85 17.58 3.19
C GLU A 141 -0.90 16.13 2.68
N LYS A 142 -0.79 15.94 1.36
CA LYS A 142 -0.56 14.62 0.77
C LYS A 142 0.95 14.39 0.71
N SER A 143 1.44 13.37 1.42
CA SER A 143 2.86 12.99 1.34
C SER A 143 3.16 12.34 -0.02
N HIS A 144 4.21 12.79 -0.69
CA HIS A 144 4.65 12.17 -1.95
C HIS A 144 5.34 10.82 -1.67
N PRO A 145 4.87 9.66 -2.22
CA PRO A 145 5.40 8.33 -1.89
C PRO A 145 6.91 8.18 -2.09
N GLY A 146 7.45 8.84 -3.12
CA GLY A 146 8.88 8.86 -3.43
C GLY A 146 9.74 9.82 -2.59
N ILE A 147 9.18 10.61 -1.66
CA ILE A 147 9.95 11.62 -0.90
C ILE A 147 10.91 10.97 0.10
N ALA A 148 10.54 9.81 0.68
CA ALA A 148 11.40 9.07 1.60
C ALA A 148 12.63 8.47 0.90
N SER A 149 12.50 8.17 -0.40
CA SER A 149 13.57 7.69 -1.28
C SER A 149 14.25 8.82 -2.07
N PHE A 150 13.75 10.07 -1.95
CA PHE A 150 14.36 11.24 -2.58
C PHE A 150 15.62 11.60 -1.82
N GLY A 151 16.70 10.89 -2.14
CA GLY A 151 18.01 11.17 -1.58
C GLY A 151 18.55 12.45 -2.19
N THR A 152 19.07 13.34 -1.33
CA THR A 152 20.04 14.35 -1.75
C THR A 152 21.13 13.60 -2.50
N VAL A 153 21.29 13.85 -3.79
CA VAL A 153 22.41 13.25 -4.52
C VAL A 153 23.65 13.67 -3.76
N ALA A 154 24.28 12.73 -3.06
CA ALA A 154 25.62 12.93 -2.58
C ALA A 154 26.42 13.21 -3.85
N MET A 155 26.72 14.50 -4.09
CA MET A 155 27.40 14.98 -5.29
C MET A 155 28.88 14.56 -5.27
N GLY A 156 29.14 13.29 -5.00
CA GLY A 156 30.43 12.66 -5.10
C GLY A 156 30.83 12.57 -6.57
N GLY A 157 32.06 12.98 -6.87
CA GLY A 157 32.64 12.86 -8.20
C GLY A 157 32.52 14.10 -9.09
N LYS A 158 32.48 15.32 -8.56
CA LYS A 158 32.54 16.53 -9.39
C LYS A 158 33.82 16.58 -10.24
N ILE A 159 33.71 17.07 -11.48
CA ILE A 159 34.90 17.47 -12.25
C ILE A 159 35.30 18.87 -11.77
N GLU A 160 36.54 18.99 -11.32
CA GLU A 160 37.07 20.26 -10.79
C GLU A 160 37.09 21.36 -11.86
N PRO A 161 36.83 22.63 -11.51
CA PRO A 161 36.77 23.74 -12.46
C PRO A 161 37.99 23.86 -13.37
N TRP A 162 39.19 23.58 -12.84
CA TRP A 162 40.43 23.67 -13.62
C TRP A 162 40.45 22.71 -14.81
N VAL A 163 39.78 21.55 -14.71
CA VAL A 163 39.73 20.55 -15.80
C VAL A 163 38.90 21.09 -16.96
N LEU A 164 37.77 21.74 -16.66
CA LEU A 164 36.92 22.38 -17.67
C LEU A 164 37.71 23.45 -18.42
N GLU A 165 38.33 24.36 -17.67
CA GLU A 165 39.11 25.46 -18.23
C GLU A 165 40.31 24.96 -19.05
N TYR A 166 41.00 23.93 -18.55
CA TYR A 166 42.15 23.33 -19.22
C TYR A 166 41.77 22.74 -20.58
N TYR A 167 40.79 21.84 -20.63
CA TYR A 167 40.40 21.19 -21.90
C TYR A 167 39.71 22.14 -22.86
N GLU A 168 38.97 23.14 -22.35
CA GLU A 168 38.43 24.22 -23.18
C GLU A 168 39.56 24.96 -23.91
N LYS A 169 40.59 25.41 -23.19
CA LYS A 169 41.74 26.11 -23.79
C LYS A 169 42.55 25.21 -24.71
N MET A 170 42.83 23.97 -24.30
CA MET A 170 43.60 23.01 -25.10
C MET A 170 42.90 22.64 -26.42
N SER A 171 41.56 22.53 -26.40
CA SER A 171 40.78 22.24 -27.61
C SER A 171 40.78 23.36 -28.64
N GLY A 172 41.12 24.59 -28.23
CA GLY A 172 41.21 25.76 -29.10
C GLY A 172 42.58 25.97 -29.75
N LEU A 173 43.58 25.15 -29.41
CA LEU A 173 44.93 25.28 -29.97
C LEU A 173 44.98 24.79 -31.43
N SER A 174 45.75 25.50 -32.26
CA SER A 174 46.01 25.08 -33.65
C SER A 174 46.99 23.90 -33.72
N LEU A 175 46.99 23.18 -34.84
CA LEU A 175 47.83 21.97 -35.01
C LEU A 175 49.31 22.30 -34.93
N LYS A 176 49.68 23.47 -35.46
CA LYS A 176 51.04 23.99 -35.40
C LYS A 176 51.50 24.22 -33.95
N VAL A 177 50.65 24.79 -33.11
CA VAL A 177 50.98 25.06 -31.70
C VAL A 177 51.10 23.75 -30.92
N MET A 178 50.22 22.80 -31.20
CA MET A 178 50.26 21.48 -30.54
C MET A 178 51.48 20.66 -30.95
N ASP A 179 51.86 20.68 -32.23
CA ASP A 179 53.08 20.04 -32.75
C ASP A 179 54.34 20.62 -32.08
N GLN A 180 54.37 21.95 -31.89
CA GLN A 180 55.45 22.64 -31.17
C GLN A 180 55.50 22.28 -29.69
N GLN A 181 54.36 22.23 -28.99
CA GLN A 181 54.30 21.92 -27.55
C GLN A 181 54.71 20.48 -27.23
N LEU A 182 54.31 19.53 -28.08
CA LEU A 182 54.63 18.11 -27.89
C LEU A 182 56.00 17.74 -28.47
N ALA A 183 56.64 18.65 -29.21
CA ALA A 183 57.95 18.45 -29.84
C ALA A 183 58.07 17.15 -30.65
N ARG A 184 56.95 16.64 -31.18
CA ARG A 184 56.81 15.31 -31.81
C ARG A 184 57.31 14.14 -30.97
N ASP A 185 57.45 14.35 -29.66
CA ASP A 185 57.85 13.33 -28.72
C ASP A 185 56.65 12.41 -28.45
N TYR A 186 56.80 11.14 -28.82
CA TYR A 186 55.73 10.16 -28.68
C TYR A 186 55.36 9.90 -27.21
N VAL A 187 56.28 10.10 -26.25
CA VAL A 187 56.00 9.92 -24.81
C VAL A 187 55.11 11.06 -24.30
N LEU A 188 55.43 12.29 -24.67
CA LEU A 188 54.60 13.46 -24.36
C LEU A 188 53.22 13.34 -25.01
N GLY A 189 53.18 12.90 -26.28
CA GLY A 189 51.93 12.63 -27.01
C GLY A 189 51.05 11.59 -26.33
N ILE A 190 51.59 10.41 -26.03
CA ILE A 190 50.86 9.32 -25.35
C ILE A 190 50.38 9.77 -23.97
N GLY A 191 51.20 10.48 -23.21
CA GLY A 191 50.82 11.03 -21.91
C GLY A 191 49.63 12.00 -22.01
N ALA A 192 49.68 12.95 -22.95
CA ALA A 192 48.61 13.91 -23.18
C ALA A 192 47.30 13.22 -23.61
N ILE A 193 47.38 12.25 -24.52
CA ILE A 193 46.23 11.46 -24.99
C ILE A 193 45.64 10.64 -23.84
N SER A 194 46.48 9.92 -23.10
CA SER A 194 46.03 9.05 -21.99
C SER A 194 45.36 9.84 -20.87
N ASN A 195 45.89 11.03 -20.55
CA ASN A 195 45.26 11.93 -19.59
C ASN A 195 43.89 12.43 -20.09
N ALA A 196 43.78 12.80 -21.37
CA ALA A 196 42.51 13.18 -21.98
C ALA A 196 41.49 12.03 -21.91
N VAL A 197 41.90 10.80 -22.23
CA VAL A 197 41.03 9.61 -22.15
C VAL A 197 40.58 9.33 -20.72
N CYS A 198 41.42 9.53 -19.71
CA CYS A 198 41.02 9.40 -18.29
C CYS A 198 39.86 10.36 -17.95
N TRP A 199 39.96 11.62 -18.37
CA TRP A 199 38.89 12.61 -18.14
C TRP A 199 37.65 12.37 -19.00
N MET A 200 37.79 11.82 -20.21
CA MET A 200 36.66 11.34 -21.00
C MET A 200 35.91 10.23 -20.26
N GLY A 201 36.64 9.22 -19.75
CA GLY A 201 36.09 8.11 -18.97
C GLY A 201 35.30 8.60 -17.77
N LYS A 202 35.92 9.48 -16.95
CA LYS A 202 35.27 10.10 -15.79
C LYS A 202 34.03 10.92 -16.18
N SER A 203 34.10 11.69 -17.26
CA SER A 203 32.95 12.47 -17.74
C SER A 203 31.78 11.58 -18.13
N MET A 204 32.04 10.47 -18.84
CA MET A 204 31.01 9.52 -19.26
C MET A 204 30.35 8.81 -18.07
N GLU A 205 31.16 8.37 -17.09
CA GLU A 205 30.65 7.77 -15.84
C GLU A 205 29.69 8.73 -15.13
N LEU A 206 30.10 9.98 -14.97
CA LEU A 206 29.28 10.99 -14.31
C LEU A 206 28.02 11.34 -15.11
N ILE A 207 28.11 11.45 -16.44
CA ILE A 207 26.94 11.67 -17.30
C ILE A 207 25.90 10.55 -17.08
N ALA A 208 26.34 9.29 -17.00
CA ALA A 208 25.45 8.16 -16.76
C ALA A 208 24.75 8.27 -15.40
N ILE A 209 25.48 8.65 -14.35
CA ILE A 209 24.91 8.88 -13.01
C ILE A 209 23.84 9.98 -13.03
N TRP A 210 24.14 11.15 -13.60
CA TRP A 210 23.20 12.28 -13.63
C TRP A 210 21.97 12.01 -14.47
N LYS A 211 22.12 11.30 -15.59
CA LYS A 211 20.99 10.86 -16.40
C LYS A 211 20.13 9.81 -15.70
N GLY A 212 20.75 8.87 -14.98
CA GLY A 212 20.04 7.89 -14.14
C GLY A 212 19.19 8.59 -13.09
N TYR A 213 19.79 9.52 -12.35
CA TYR A 213 19.08 10.35 -11.36
C TYR A 213 17.88 11.09 -11.98
N LEU A 214 18.07 11.78 -13.11
CA LEU A 214 16.99 12.47 -13.79
C LEU A 214 15.89 11.51 -14.28
N LYS A 215 16.26 10.33 -14.78
CA LYS A 215 15.31 9.31 -15.27
C LYS A 215 14.44 8.75 -14.14
N GLU A 216 15.04 8.50 -12.97
CA GLU A 216 14.35 7.94 -11.81
C GLU A 216 13.43 8.95 -11.12
N ASN A 217 13.82 10.23 -11.10
CA ASN A 217 13.13 11.22 -10.27
C ASN A 217 12.19 12.15 -11.04
N LYS A 218 12.33 12.33 -12.37
CA LYS A 218 11.53 13.32 -13.14
C LYS A 218 10.02 13.11 -13.04
N ASP A 219 9.56 11.87 -12.88
CA ASP A 219 8.14 11.52 -12.84
C ASP A 219 7.45 11.98 -11.54
N MET A 220 8.26 12.30 -10.51
CA MET A 220 7.79 12.90 -9.25
C MET A 220 7.28 14.34 -9.45
N LEU A 221 7.88 15.09 -10.38
CA LEU A 221 7.42 16.44 -10.70
C LEU A 221 6.18 16.40 -11.60
N LEU A 222 6.26 15.62 -12.70
CA LEU A 222 5.22 15.55 -13.72
C LEU A 222 5.12 14.13 -14.29
N SER A 223 3.98 13.49 -14.09
CA SER A 223 3.62 12.21 -14.72
C SER A 223 2.09 12.08 -14.81
N LYS A 224 1.60 10.98 -15.38
CA LYS A 224 0.15 10.67 -15.38
C LYS A 224 -0.35 10.21 -13.99
N SER A 225 0.54 10.01 -13.04
CA SER A 225 0.18 9.58 -11.69
C SER A 225 -0.52 10.71 -10.93
N PRO A 226 -1.56 10.41 -10.12
CA PRO A 226 -2.14 11.38 -9.20
C PRO A 226 -1.18 11.79 -8.07
N ASP A 227 -0.01 11.13 -7.97
CA ASP A 227 1.01 11.41 -6.96
C ASP A 227 2.08 12.38 -7.44
N SER A 228 2.08 12.79 -8.71
CA SER A 228 3.04 13.80 -9.19
C SER A 228 2.78 15.16 -8.53
N LEU A 229 3.84 15.94 -8.31
CA LEU A 229 3.73 17.25 -7.66
C LEU A 229 2.79 18.19 -8.43
N PHE A 230 2.80 18.15 -9.77
CA PHE A 230 1.84 18.89 -10.59
C PHE A 230 0.39 18.51 -10.25
N SER A 231 0.07 17.21 -10.20
CA SER A 231 -1.26 16.70 -9.84
C SER A 231 -1.65 17.10 -8.42
N MET A 232 -0.70 17.07 -7.48
CA MET A 232 -0.92 17.49 -6.09
C MET A 232 -1.28 18.98 -5.98
N TYR A 233 -0.57 19.85 -6.71
CA TYR A 233 -0.90 21.28 -6.79
C TYR A 233 -2.24 21.53 -7.48
N PHE A 234 -2.56 20.77 -8.53
CA PHE A 234 -3.85 20.90 -9.20
C PHE A 234 -5.01 20.52 -8.26
N GLU A 235 -4.90 19.40 -7.55
CA GLU A 235 -5.88 19.00 -6.54
C GLU A 235 -5.98 20.00 -5.39
N LEU A 236 -4.85 20.58 -4.97
CA LEU A 236 -4.86 21.66 -3.97
C LEU A 236 -5.61 22.89 -4.48
N ALA A 237 -5.39 23.29 -5.74
CA ALA A 237 -6.12 24.40 -6.36
C ALA A 237 -7.63 24.11 -6.47
N LYS A 238 -8.04 22.87 -6.79
CA LYS A 238 -9.45 22.46 -6.81
C LYS A 238 -10.08 22.59 -5.41
N LYS A 239 -9.40 22.07 -4.38
CA LYS A 239 -9.88 22.12 -2.99
C LYS A 239 -9.90 23.53 -2.39
N ALA A 240 -8.88 24.34 -2.67
CA ALA A 240 -8.82 25.72 -2.23
C ALA A 240 -9.87 26.61 -2.93
N ALA A 241 -10.16 26.35 -4.21
CA ALA A 241 -11.25 27.01 -4.93
C ALA A 241 -12.62 26.64 -4.32
N PHE A 242 -12.80 25.37 -3.95
CA PHE A 242 -14.02 24.88 -3.30
C PHE A 242 -14.28 25.54 -1.94
N THR A 243 -13.24 25.82 -1.15
CA THR A 243 -13.38 26.52 0.14
C THR A 243 -13.49 28.04 0.03
N GLY A 244 -13.54 28.58 -1.20
CA GLY A 244 -13.61 30.03 -1.46
C GLY A 244 -12.31 30.78 -1.16
N ALA A 245 -11.19 30.07 -1.01
CA ALA A 245 -9.88 30.68 -0.76
C ALA A 245 -9.27 31.27 -2.05
N ASP A 246 -8.39 32.26 -1.91
CA ASP A 246 -7.68 32.82 -3.06
C ASP A 246 -6.68 31.80 -3.63
N ILE A 247 -6.97 31.29 -4.83
CA ILE A 247 -6.16 30.31 -5.54
C ILE A 247 -5.06 30.93 -6.42
N THR A 248 -4.99 32.27 -6.52
CA THR A 248 -4.03 32.97 -7.36
C THR A 248 -2.57 32.54 -7.08
N PRO A 249 -2.13 32.41 -5.81
CA PRO A 249 -0.77 31.94 -5.50
C PRO A 249 -0.49 30.50 -5.96
N VAL A 250 -1.48 29.61 -5.82
CA VAL A 250 -1.37 28.20 -6.24
C VAL A 250 -1.31 28.09 -7.77
N ARG A 251 -2.12 28.89 -8.48
CA ARG A 251 -2.10 28.95 -9.95
C ARG A 251 -0.77 29.47 -10.50
N GLN A 252 -0.17 30.46 -9.84
CA GLN A 252 1.15 30.93 -10.20
C GLN A 252 2.18 29.81 -10.08
N LYS A 253 2.12 29.00 -9.02
CA LYS A 253 3.01 27.85 -8.88
C LYS A 253 2.78 26.76 -9.93
N ILE A 254 1.53 26.45 -10.25
CA ILE A 254 1.22 25.51 -11.33
C ILE A 254 1.82 26.00 -12.66
N SER A 255 1.70 27.29 -12.95
CA SER A 255 2.31 27.91 -14.15
C SER A 255 3.83 27.79 -14.14
N GLU A 256 4.49 28.01 -12.99
CA GLU A 256 5.94 27.80 -12.84
C GLU A 256 6.35 26.34 -13.09
N LEU A 257 5.57 25.36 -12.60
CA LEU A 257 5.79 23.94 -12.86
C LEU A 257 5.69 23.61 -14.36
N MET A 258 4.68 24.15 -15.04
CA MET A 258 4.49 23.98 -16.49
C MET A 258 5.65 24.58 -17.28
N ASP A 259 6.08 25.78 -16.91
CA ASP A 259 7.20 26.47 -17.54
C ASP A 259 8.51 25.70 -17.36
N PHE A 260 8.77 25.19 -16.16
CA PHE A 260 9.94 24.37 -15.89
C PHE A 260 9.90 23.09 -16.72
N ALA A 261 8.76 22.39 -16.77
CA ALA A 261 8.60 21.19 -17.57
C ALA A 261 8.90 21.46 -19.05
N LYS A 262 8.36 22.54 -19.62
CA LYS A 262 8.60 22.97 -21.01
C LYS A 262 10.07 23.31 -21.27
N LYS A 263 10.74 24.04 -20.37
CA LYS A 263 12.14 24.49 -20.54
C LYS A 263 13.17 23.40 -20.26
N SER A 264 12.84 22.41 -19.42
CA SER A 264 13.77 21.37 -18.97
C SER A 264 14.18 20.37 -20.07
N GLY A 265 13.25 20.09 -20.99
CA GLY A 265 13.39 19.06 -22.03
C GLY A 265 13.39 17.63 -21.48
N PHE A 266 12.84 17.38 -20.28
CA PHE A 266 12.76 16.04 -19.66
C PHE A 266 11.53 15.23 -20.08
N TYR A 267 10.48 15.91 -20.52
CA TYR A 267 9.14 15.37 -20.79
C TYR A 267 8.82 15.44 -22.28
N SER A 268 8.06 14.45 -22.77
CA SER A 268 7.57 14.47 -24.15
C SER A 268 6.45 15.48 -24.31
N GLU A 269 6.33 16.09 -25.50
CA GLU A 269 5.25 17.03 -25.81
C GLU A 269 3.87 16.40 -25.61
N GLN A 270 3.70 15.12 -25.97
CA GLN A 270 2.45 14.38 -25.78
C GLN A 270 2.06 14.25 -24.30
N LEU A 271 3.01 13.95 -23.41
CA LEU A 271 2.75 13.86 -21.98
C LEU A 271 2.33 15.22 -21.42
N MET A 272 3.08 16.27 -21.76
CA MET A 272 2.79 17.64 -21.33
C MET A 272 1.41 18.10 -21.81
N GLN A 273 1.08 17.90 -23.09
CA GLN A 273 -0.25 18.23 -23.62
C GLN A 273 -1.36 17.49 -22.89
N THR A 274 -1.18 16.18 -22.65
CA THR A 274 -2.21 15.37 -21.96
C THR A 274 -2.45 15.85 -20.54
N VAL A 275 -1.38 16.08 -19.77
CA VAL A 275 -1.48 16.43 -18.34
C VAL A 275 -1.89 17.90 -18.16
N PHE A 276 -1.43 18.81 -19.03
CA PHE A 276 -1.78 20.22 -18.95
C PHE A 276 -3.18 20.52 -19.45
N ALA A 277 -3.69 19.78 -20.44
CA ALA A 277 -5.04 19.98 -20.95
C ALA A 277 -6.11 19.85 -19.86
N GLU A 278 -5.90 18.95 -18.89
CA GLU A 278 -6.83 18.80 -17.76
C GLU A 278 -6.88 20.08 -16.91
N TYR A 279 -5.73 20.69 -16.62
CA TYR A 279 -5.65 21.94 -15.86
C TYR A 279 -6.13 23.16 -16.66
N GLU A 280 -5.66 23.31 -17.91
CA GLU A 280 -6.00 24.43 -18.79
C GLU A 280 -7.49 24.44 -19.17
N GLY A 281 -8.10 23.25 -19.26
CA GLY A 281 -9.54 23.09 -19.50
C GLY A 281 -10.40 23.18 -18.23
N TYR A 282 -9.81 23.27 -17.04
CA TYR A 282 -10.55 23.29 -15.78
C TYR A 282 -11.03 24.69 -15.41
N ASP A 283 -12.34 24.86 -15.39
CA ASP A 283 -12.97 26.12 -15.00
C ASP A 283 -13.17 26.20 -13.49
N PHE A 284 -12.23 26.83 -12.78
CA PHE A 284 -12.33 27.03 -11.34
C PHE A 284 -13.46 27.99 -10.92
N SER A 285 -14.04 28.77 -11.84
CA SER A 285 -15.19 29.63 -11.54
C SER A 285 -16.50 28.83 -11.56
N ARG A 286 -16.54 27.72 -12.30
CA ARG A 286 -17.62 26.75 -12.29
C ARG A 286 -17.58 25.79 -11.11
N VAL A 287 -16.55 25.78 -10.26
CA VAL A 287 -16.52 24.90 -9.06
C VAL A 287 -17.66 25.21 -8.08
N MET A 288 -18.16 26.46 -8.09
CA MET A 288 -19.37 26.86 -7.35
C MET A 288 -20.69 26.45 -8.03
N GLN A 289 -20.67 25.99 -9.29
CA GLN A 289 -21.87 25.77 -10.13
C GLN A 289 -21.93 24.40 -10.83
N ALA A 290 -20.82 23.66 -10.93
CA ALA A 290 -20.68 22.39 -11.65
C ALA A 290 -20.86 21.18 -10.73
N GLU A 291 -21.85 21.28 -9.84
CA GLU A 291 -22.41 20.18 -9.06
C GLU A 291 -23.55 19.46 -9.82
N SER A 292 -23.57 19.53 -11.16
CA SER A 292 -24.70 18.99 -11.93
C SER A 292 -24.47 17.67 -12.65
N ASP A 293 -23.26 17.15 -12.84
CA ASP A 293 -23.13 15.78 -13.41
C ASP A 293 -21.77 15.14 -13.12
N ASP A 294 -21.84 14.02 -12.39
CA ASP A 294 -20.91 12.89 -12.43
C ASP A 294 -19.64 12.86 -11.54
N SER A 295 -19.80 13.21 -10.27
CA SER A 295 -19.24 12.39 -9.17
C SER A 295 -20.06 12.63 -7.90
N GLN A 296 -20.65 11.57 -7.32
CA GLN A 296 -21.41 11.67 -6.08
C GLN A 296 -20.47 12.03 -4.90
N GLN A 297 -20.16 13.31 -4.74
CA GLN A 297 -19.98 13.92 -3.43
C GLN A 297 -21.37 14.27 -2.92
N GLU A 298 -21.76 13.65 -1.82
CA GLU A 298 -23.02 13.91 -1.15
C GLU A 298 -23.14 15.42 -0.84
N GLN A 299 -24.23 16.04 -1.28
CA GLN A 299 -24.65 17.35 -0.79
C GLN A 299 -24.57 17.34 0.73
N THR A 300 -23.67 18.14 1.30
CA THR A 300 -23.65 18.35 2.74
C THR A 300 -24.80 19.30 3.02
N GLU A 301 -25.96 18.74 3.39
CA GLU A 301 -27.08 19.52 3.89
C GLU A 301 -26.56 20.47 5.00
N PRO A 302 -26.91 21.76 5.03
CA PRO A 302 -26.56 22.60 6.16
C PRO A 302 -27.30 22.07 7.39
N TYR A 303 -26.60 21.99 8.53
CA TYR A 303 -27.25 21.63 9.79
C TYR A 303 -28.24 22.74 10.17
N GLU A 304 -29.53 22.39 10.28
CA GLU A 304 -30.58 23.27 10.78
C GLU A 304 -31.10 22.74 12.12
N GLU A 305 -31.31 23.64 13.08
CA GLU A 305 -31.93 23.27 14.35
C GLU A 305 -33.44 23.08 14.19
N GLY A 306 -34.00 22.05 14.83
CA GLY A 306 -35.45 21.79 14.81
C GLY A 306 -35.93 20.93 13.64
N ILE A 307 -35.04 20.21 12.96
CA ILE A 307 -35.39 19.19 11.98
C ILE A 307 -36.13 18.04 12.66
N ASP A 308 -37.27 17.62 12.09
CA ASP A 308 -37.97 16.38 12.48
C ASP A 308 -37.25 15.16 11.90
N TYR A 309 -36.13 14.78 12.52
CA TYR A 309 -35.31 13.66 12.07
C TYR A 309 -36.09 12.32 12.06
N LEU A 310 -36.91 12.09 13.09
CA LEU A 310 -37.70 10.87 13.20
C LEU A 310 -38.75 10.79 12.10
N GLY A 311 -39.46 11.89 11.84
CA GLY A 311 -40.42 12.00 10.74
C GLY A 311 -39.76 11.75 9.38
N GLN A 312 -38.60 12.36 9.11
CA GLN A 312 -37.86 12.14 7.87
C GLN A 312 -37.43 10.67 7.67
N ILE A 313 -36.95 9.99 8.71
CA ILE A 313 -36.54 8.58 8.62
C ILE A 313 -37.76 7.68 8.36
N LEU A 314 -38.88 7.93 9.04
CA LEU A 314 -40.11 7.15 8.86
C LEU A 314 -40.75 7.38 7.48
N GLU A 315 -40.77 8.63 7.00
CA GLU A 315 -41.24 8.97 5.66
C GLU A 315 -40.34 8.36 4.58
N TYR A 316 -39.01 8.50 4.74
CA TYR A 316 -38.05 7.90 3.81
C TYR A 316 -38.12 6.37 3.81
N SER A 317 -38.34 5.71 4.94
CA SER A 317 -38.48 4.24 4.92
C SER A 317 -39.80 3.77 4.30
N GLY A 318 -40.78 4.65 4.07
CA GLY A 318 -42.11 4.25 3.62
C GLY A 318 -42.84 3.36 4.64
N TYR A 319 -42.52 3.51 5.93
CA TYR A 319 -43.09 2.67 6.99
C TYR A 319 -44.59 2.89 7.13
N GLU A 320 -45.36 1.81 7.34
CA GLU A 320 -46.83 1.89 7.38
C GLU A 320 -47.29 2.89 8.44
N GLU A 321 -48.16 3.85 8.06
CA GLU A 321 -48.57 4.97 8.93
C GLU A 321 -49.08 4.54 10.31
N LYS A 322 -49.81 3.41 10.39
CA LYS A 322 -50.28 2.84 11.66
C LYS A 322 -49.13 2.32 12.52
N LYS A 323 -48.17 1.62 11.92
CA LYS A 323 -46.97 1.13 12.61
C LYS A 323 -46.06 2.28 13.01
N ALA A 324 -45.88 3.28 12.16
CA ALA A 324 -45.13 4.50 12.44
C ALA A 324 -45.69 5.23 13.68
N LYS A 325 -47.02 5.44 13.76
CA LYS A 325 -47.66 6.02 14.96
C LYS A 325 -47.43 5.18 16.21
N SER A 326 -47.50 3.86 16.10
CA SER A 326 -47.22 2.92 17.20
C SER A 326 -45.75 2.97 17.65
N PHE A 327 -44.81 3.12 16.71
CA PHE A 327 -43.38 3.25 16.99
C PHE A 327 -43.08 4.58 17.69
N VAL A 328 -43.61 5.69 17.18
CA VAL A 328 -43.48 7.02 17.81
C VAL A 328 -44.01 6.99 19.25
N ALA A 329 -45.19 6.38 19.48
CA ALA A 329 -45.74 6.23 20.83
C ALA A 329 -44.84 5.38 21.74
N ALA A 330 -44.31 4.26 21.25
CA ALA A 330 -43.39 3.41 22.01
C ALA A 330 -42.06 4.11 22.31
N LEU A 331 -41.54 4.91 21.37
CA LEU A 331 -40.32 5.68 21.56
C LEU A 331 -40.52 6.79 22.60
N GLN A 332 -41.69 7.45 22.59
CA GLN A 332 -42.06 8.42 23.62
C GLN A 332 -42.24 7.78 25.00
N GLU A 333 -42.85 6.59 25.08
CA GLU A 333 -42.89 5.81 26.33
C GLU A 333 -41.47 5.50 26.83
N TYR A 334 -40.57 5.12 25.93
CA TYR A 334 -39.19 4.79 26.24
C TYR A 334 -38.39 6.01 26.72
N LYS A 335 -38.53 7.17 26.07
CA LYS A 335 -37.93 8.45 26.48
C LYS A 335 -38.35 8.89 27.88
N ASN A 336 -39.60 8.61 28.25
CA ASN A 336 -40.18 9.00 29.53
C ASN A 336 -39.89 8.02 30.68
N LEU A 337 -39.15 6.93 30.43
CA LEU A 337 -38.76 6.00 31.48
C LEU A 337 -37.79 6.67 32.48
N PRO A 338 -37.96 6.44 33.79
CA PRO A 338 -37.00 6.91 34.80
C PRO A 338 -35.62 6.27 34.62
N ASP A 339 -35.61 5.01 34.19
CA ASP A 339 -34.40 4.23 33.89
C ASP A 339 -34.65 3.32 32.67
N ILE A 340 -34.13 3.75 31.53
CA ILE A 340 -34.12 3.04 30.23
C ILE A 340 -33.25 1.77 30.23
N LEU A 341 -32.35 1.61 31.20
CA LEU A 341 -31.54 0.41 31.41
C LEU A 341 -32.21 -0.59 32.36
N ALA A 342 -33.39 -0.26 32.92
CA ALA A 342 -34.13 -1.14 33.81
C ALA A 342 -34.35 -2.53 33.18
N THR A 343 -34.37 -3.54 34.05
CA THR A 343 -34.51 -4.95 33.66
C THR A 343 -35.86 -5.55 34.03
N THR A 344 -36.86 -4.70 34.29
CA THR A 344 -38.24 -5.11 34.49
C THR A 344 -38.87 -5.62 33.19
N ASP A 345 -39.88 -6.47 33.29
CA ASP A 345 -40.43 -7.18 32.12
C ASP A 345 -41.19 -6.27 31.14
N ASP A 346 -41.81 -5.21 31.63
CA ASP A 346 -42.42 -4.14 30.83
C ASP A 346 -41.36 -3.40 29.98
N VAL A 347 -40.27 -2.94 30.59
CA VAL A 347 -39.17 -2.25 29.88
C VAL A 347 -38.46 -3.18 28.89
N ARG A 348 -38.29 -4.47 29.23
CA ARG A 348 -37.76 -5.48 28.30
C ARG A 348 -38.67 -5.70 27.09
N LYS A 349 -40.00 -5.75 27.30
CA LYS A 349 -40.98 -5.87 26.20
C LYS A 349 -40.96 -4.63 25.31
N LEU A 350 -40.91 -3.45 25.90
CA LEU A 350 -40.82 -2.18 25.18
C LEU A 350 -39.56 -2.11 24.31
N ARG A 351 -38.38 -2.41 24.86
CA ARG A 351 -37.13 -2.48 24.09
C ARG A 351 -37.18 -3.50 22.97
N ARG A 352 -37.77 -4.69 23.21
CA ARG A 352 -37.91 -5.71 22.17
C ARG A 352 -38.76 -5.19 21.01
N LYS A 353 -39.93 -4.60 21.31
CA LYS A 353 -40.80 -3.97 20.31
C LYS A 353 -40.03 -2.91 19.49
N LEU A 354 -39.34 -1.99 20.17
CA LEU A 354 -38.54 -0.95 19.50
C LEU A 354 -37.41 -1.54 18.65
N THR A 355 -36.78 -2.63 19.11
CA THR A 355 -35.72 -3.32 18.38
C THR A 355 -36.27 -3.96 17.10
N ASP A 356 -37.42 -4.65 17.20
CA ASP A 356 -38.07 -5.29 16.05
C ASP A 356 -38.48 -4.23 15.00
N ASP A 357 -39.14 -3.14 15.45
CA ASP A 357 -39.51 -2.01 14.59
C ASP A 357 -38.27 -1.33 13.98
N PHE A 358 -37.19 -1.13 14.73
CA PHE A 358 -35.96 -0.51 14.24
C PHE A 358 -35.37 -1.27 13.05
N TYR A 359 -35.27 -2.60 13.13
CA TYR A 359 -34.71 -3.39 12.04
C TYR A 359 -35.66 -3.49 10.84
N GLU A 360 -36.98 -3.48 11.05
CA GLU A 360 -37.96 -3.38 9.96
C GLU A 360 -37.80 -2.04 9.21
N ILE A 361 -37.70 -0.93 9.95
CA ILE A 361 -37.44 0.41 9.37
C ILE A 361 -36.09 0.46 8.67
N TYR A 362 -35.05 -0.15 9.25
CA TYR A 362 -33.70 -0.20 8.66
C TYR A 362 -33.71 -0.92 7.32
N GLU A 363 -34.35 -2.10 7.25
CA GLU A 363 -34.46 -2.88 6.02
C GLU A 363 -35.16 -2.07 4.92
N LEU A 364 -36.29 -1.42 5.25
CA LEU A 364 -37.04 -0.61 4.30
C LEU A 364 -36.27 0.62 3.82
N ALA A 365 -35.66 1.38 4.75
CA ALA A 365 -34.82 2.53 4.41
C ALA A 365 -33.62 2.12 3.54
N PHE A 366 -33.02 0.97 3.82
CA PHE A 366 -31.93 0.43 3.01
C PHE A 366 -32.40 0.16 1.57
N PHE A 367 -33.51 -0.55 1.37
CA PHE A 367 -34.02 -0.82 0.02
C PHE A 367 -34.41 0.45 -0.72
N HIS A 368 -35.07 1.39 -0.06
CA HIS A 368 -35.42 2.65 -0.69
C HIS A 368 -34.19 3.46 -1.10
N SER A 369 -33.09 3.36 -0.34
CA SER A 369 -31.81 3.98 -0.72
C SER A 369 -31.16 3.42 -1.99
N LEU A 370 -31.58 2.24 -2.44
CA LEU A 370 -31.11 1.66 -3.71
C LEU A 370 -31.90 2.20 -4.92
N GLU A 371 -33.11 2.69 -4.68
CA GLU A 371 -34.04 3.17 -5.72
C GLU A 371 -33.89 4.69 -5.93
N MET A 372 -33.58 5.43 -4.88
CA MET A 372 -33.48 6.90 -4.89
C MET A 372 -32.04 7.37 -5.09
N SER A 373 -31.85 8.42 -5.89
CA SER A 373 -30.54 9.04 -6.12
C SER A 373 -30.02 9.86 -4.93
N TYR A 374 -30.91 10.23 -4.00
CA TYR A 374 -30.62 11.08 -2.86
C TYR A 374 -30.98 10.41 -1.53
N MET A 375 -30.09 10.54 -0.55
CA MET A 375 -30.28 10.09 0.82
C MET A 375 -30.08 11.27 1.76
N PRO A 376 -31.13 11.69 2.50
CA PRO A 376 -31.02 12.74 3.51
C PRO A 376 -29.99 12.39 4.60
N THR A 377 -29.39 13.40 5.24
CA THR A 377 -28.37 13.17 6.29
C THR A 377 -28.97 12.47 7.51
N SER A 378 -30.24 12.73 7.82
CA SER A 378 -31.02 12.02 8.84
C SER A 378 -31.00 10.51 8.63
N VAL A 379 -31.21 10.07 7.38
CA VAL A 379 -31.19 8.65 7.00
C VAL A 379 -29.76 8.09 7.05
N LYS A 380 -28.74 8.86 6.63
CA LYS A 380 -27.33 8.43 6.77
C LYS A 380 -26.95 8.21 8.22
N MET A 381 -27.36 9.10 9.11
CA MET A 381 -27.12 8.99 10.53
C MET A 381 -27.80 7.75 11.12
N PHE A 382 -29.03 7.48 10.71
CA PHE A 382 -29.74 6.26 11.08
C PHE A 382 -29.01 4.99 10.60
N LEU A 383 -28.70 4.90 9.31
CA LEU A 383 -28.12 3.71 8.71
C LEU A 383 -26.70 3.40 9.21
N ASN A 384 -25.93 4.42 9.59
CA ASN A 384 -24.53 4.24 10.00
C ASN A 384 -24.32 4.28 11.52
N PHE A 385 -25.13 5.00 12.30
CA PHE A 385 -24.91 5.19 13.73
C PHE A 385 -26.05 4.69 14.63
N GLY A 386 -27.18 4.25 14.06
CA GLY A 386 -28.36 3.87 14.84
C GLY A 386 -29.11 5.06 15.43
N PHE A 387 -28.89 6.25 14.85
CA PHE A 387 -29.57 7.48 15.25
C PHE A 387 -31.05 7.43 14.83
N MET A 388 -31.98 7.82 15.72
CA MET A 388 -33.40 7.96 15.37
C MET A 388 -33.99 9.34 15.68
N ASP A 389 -33.51 9.99 16.73
CA ASP A 389 -34.18 11.18 17.27
C ASP A 389 -33.21 12.06 18.06
N GLU A 390 -33.32 13.38 17.91
CA GLU A 390 -32.45 14.37 18.57
C GLU A 390 -32.59 14.34 20.10
N GLU A 391 -33.76 14.08 20.66
CA GLU A 391 -33.98 14.07 22.12
C GLU A 391 -33.28 12.88 22.80
N MET A 392 -33.09 11.78 22.07
CA MET A 392 -32.40 10.59 22.57
C MET A 392 -30.89 10.81 22.71
N VAL A 393 -30.33 11.57 21.78
CA VAL A 393 -28.86 11.71 21.60
C VAL A 393 -28.35 13.07 22.12
N GLY A 394 -29.20 14.09 22.13
CA GLY A 394 -28.90 15.46 22.50
C GLY A 394 -28.44 16.30 21.30
N LYS A 395 -28.71 17.61 21.34
CA LYS A 395 -28.41 18.56 20.24
C LYS A 395 -26.94 18.58 19.83
N GLU A 396 -26.04 18.66 20.80
CA GLU A 396 -24.60 18.75 20.53
C GLU A 396 -24.09 17.49 19.81
N ASN A 397 -24.45 16.31 20.33
CA ASN A 397 -24.09 15.04 19.72
C ASN A 397 -24.75 14.85 18.35
N THR A 398 -25.99 15.32 18.17
CA THR A 398 -26.71 15.26 16.88
C THR A 398 -25.97 16.06 15.81
N ARG A 399 -25.53 17.28 16.13
CA ARG A 399 -24.70 18.09 15.23
C ARG A 399 -23.39 17.38 14.86
N SER A 400 -22.69 16.82 15.84
CA SER A 400 -21.47 16.05 15.60
C SER A 400 -21.71 14.85 14.67
N LEU A 401 -22.77 14.08 14.91
CA LEU A 401 -23.15 12.93 14.07
C LEU A 401 -23.53 13.36 12.66
N PHE A 402 -24.17 14.51 12.50
CA PHE A 402 -24.53 15.08 11.21
C PHE A 402 -23.27 15.44 10.40
N GLU A 403 -22.28 16.10 11.02
CA GLU A 403 -20.98 16.38 10.38
C GLU A 403 -20.21 15.09 10.04
N LEU A 404 -20.28 14.07 10.90
CA LEU A 404 -19.67 12.76 10.65
C LEU A 404 -20.36 12.00 9.51
N ALA A 405 -21.68 12.09 9.39
CA ALA A 405 -22.45 11.46 8.33
C ALA A 405 -22.08 12.02 6.94
N GLY A 406 -21.67 13.29 6.84
CA GLY A 406 -21.10 13.86 5.61
C GLY A 406 -19.66 13.37 5.29
N ARG A 407 -19.01 12.64 6.22
CA ARG A 407 -17.60 12.21 6.11
C ARG A 407 -17.44 10.69 6.23
N MET A 408 -18.46 9.91 5.90
CA MET A 408 -18.46 8.45 6.04
C MET A 408 -17.39 7.72 5.21
N ASN A 409 -16.83 8.37 4.18
CA ASN A 409 -15.68 7.85 3.45
C ASN A 409 -14.45 7.58 4.33
N ARG A 410 -14.34 8.23 5.50
CA ARG A 410 -13.27 7.94 6.49
C ARG A 410 -13.38 6.55 7.12
N CYS A 411 -14.54 5.93 7.05
CA CYS A 411 -14.82 4.57 7.56
C CYS A 411 -14.78 3.51 6.45
N LYS A 412 -14.28 3.87 5.25
CA LYS A 412 -14.22 2.99 4.08
C LYS A 412 -12.78 2.65 3.71
N ALA A 413 -12.51 1.37 3.53
CA ALA A 413 -11.31 0.83 2.88
C ALA A 413 -11.64 -0.51 2.22
N ASP A 414 -10.70 -1.12 1.50
CA ASP A 414 -10.93 -2.42 0.82
C ASP A 414 -11.38 -3.54 1.77
N ASN A 415 -10.94 -3.47 3.03
CA ASN A 415 -11.26 -4.45 4.08
C ASN A 415 -12.08 -3.86 5.25
N VAL A 416 -12.52 -2.60 5.17
CA VAL A 416 -13.30 -1.95 6.24
C VAL A 416 -14.62 -1.43 5.68
N PHE A 417 -15.72 -1.88 6.27
CA PHE A 417 -17.07 -1.58 5.84
C PHE A 417 -17.88 -1.02 7.00
N THR A 418 -18.66 0.05 6.76
CA THR A 418 -19.85 0.28 7.60
C THR A 418 -20.86 -0.82 7.34
N ILE A 419 -21.80 -1.05 8.27
CA ILE A 419 -22.84 -2.06 8.05
C ILE A 419 -23.63 -1.79 6.76
N TYR A 420 -23.90 -0.52 6.44
CA TYR A 420 -24.56 -0.13 5.18
C TYR A 420 -23.74 -0.59 3.96
N GLN A 421 -22.44 -0.32 3.95
CA GLN A 421 -21.55 -0.73 2.85
C GLN A 421 -21.41 -2.26 2.75
N TRP A 422 -21.40 -2.94 3.89
CA TRP A 422 -21.35 -4.40 3.95
C TRP A 422 -22.61 -5.01 3.31
N LEU A 423 -23.79 -4.55 3.74
CA LEU A 423 -25.08 -4.94 3.18
C LEU A 423 -25.17 -4.64 1.68
N LEU A 424 -24.69 -3.48 1.24
CA LEU A 424 -24.60 -3.12 -0.17
C LEU A 424 -23.69 -4.09 -0.95
N SER A 425 -22.58 -4.53 -0.38
CA SER A 425 -21.69 -5.51 -1.02
C SER A 425 -22.33 -6.89 -1.17
N VAL A 426 -23.17 -7.30 -0.21
CA VAL A 426 -23.94 -8.55 -0.28
C VAL A 426 -25.04 -8.45 -1.34
N TYR A 427 -25.78 -7.32 -1.36
CA TYR A 427 -26.82 -7.07 -2.36
C TYR A 427 -26.27 -7.00 -3.79
N GLN A 428 -25.07 -6.44 -3.98
CA GLN A 428 -24.38 -6.42 -5.26
C GLN A 428 -23.79 -7.78 -5.67
N GLY A 429 -23.85 -8.80 -4.82
CA GLY A 429 -23.26 -10.11 -5.07
C GLY A 429 -21.73 -10.14 -5.04
N LYS A 430 -21.08 -9.08 -4.51
CA LYS A 430 -19.62 -9.04 -4.33
C LYS A 430 -19.17 -9.95 -3.19
N ASN A 431 -20.00 -10.06 -2.15
CA ASN A 431 -19.77 -10.90 -0.99
C ASN A 431 -20.96 -11.83 -0.73
N GLU A 432 -20.70 -13.06 -0.32
CA GLU A 432 -21.76 -13.97 0.14
C GLU A 432 -22.22 -13.63 1.57
N PRO A 433 -23.47 -13.91 1.96
CA PRO A 433 -23.94 -13.73 3.33
C PRO A 433 -23.12 -14.53 4.35
N SER A 434 -23.18 -14.09 5.61
CA SER A 434 -22.48 -14.68 6.74
C SER A 434 -23.12 -15.99 7.17
N ARG A 435 -22.32 -16.91 7.70
CA ARG A 435 -22.88 -18.09 8.37
C ARG A 435 -23.73 -17.67 9.56
N ASN A 436 -24.75 -18.46 9.86
CA ASN A 436 -25.58 -18.23 11.03
C ASN A 436 -24.99 -18.81 12.31
N GLU A 437 -25.68 -18.63 13.44
CA GLU A 437 -25.25 -19.12 14.75
C GLU A 437 -25.09 -20.66 14.85
N PHE A 438 -25.65 -21.39 13.88
CA PHE A 438 -25.52 -22.85 13.75
C PHE A 438 -24.44 -23.26 12.73
N ASP A 439 -23.57 -22.33 12.34
CA ASP A 439 -22.49 -22.53 11.35
C ASP A 439 -22.99 -22.90 9.94
N MET A 440 -24.25 -22.60 9.61
CA MET A 440 -24.82 -22.84 8.28
C MET A 440 -24.66 -21.61 7.39
N ASP A 441 -24.15 -21.83 6.18
CA ASP A 441 -24.17 -20.82 5.11
C ASP A 441 -25.58 -20.64 4.52
N TYR A 442 -25.75 -19.67 3.63
CA TYR A 442 -27.06 -19.38 3.02
C TYR A 442 -27.65 -20.59 2.28
N THR A 443 -26.81 -21.40 1.64
CA THR A 443 -27.26 -22.61 0.93
C THR A 443 -27.74 -23.68 1.92
N GLY A 444 -27.02 -23.86 3.03
CA GLY A 444 -27.40 -24.71 4.15
C GLY A 444 -28.73 -24.28 4.77
N TYR A 445 -28.91 -22.97 4.97
CA TYR A 445 -30.17 -22.39 5.45
C TYR A 445 -31.35 -22.68 4.53
N LEU A 446 -31.20 -22.48 3.21
CA LEU A 446 -32.26 -22.83 2.24
C LEU A 446 -32.60 -24.32 2.27
N ASN A 447 -31.59 -25.19 2.40
CA ASN A 447 -31.82 -26.63 2.51
C ASN A 447 -32.55 -27.01 3.80
N GLU A 448 -32.28 -26.34 4.91
CA GLU A 448 -33.03 -26.52 6.16
C GLU A 448 -34.46 -26.02 6.05
N GLN A 449 -34.69 -24.86 5.43
CA GLN A 449 -36.04 -24.35 5.15
C GLN A 449 -36.84 -25.30 4.26
N LYS A 450 -36.18 -25.95 3.29
CA LYS A 450 -36.79 -27.01 2.48
C LYS A 450 -37.15 -28.23 3.33
N LYS A 451 -36.24 -28.70 4.19
CA LYS A 451 -36.48 -29.85 5.08
C LYS A 451 -37.62 -29.59 6.07
N THR A 452 -37.75 -28.36 6.56
CA THR A 452 -38.81 -27.94 7.48
C THR A 452 -40.13 -27.59 6.79
N GLY A 453 -40.18 -27.65 5.45
CA GLY A 453 -41.39 -27.40 4.66
C GLY A 453 -41.75 -25.92 4.50
N LYS A 454 -40.89 -24.99 4.95
CA LYS A 454 -41.12 -23.53 4.79
C LYS A 454 -40.98 -23.07 3.34
N ILE A 455 -40.13 -23.73 2.55
CA ILE A 455 -39.96 -23.48 1.12
C ILE A 455 -40.01 -24.79 0.31
N THR A 456 -40.42 -24.69 -0.94
CA THR A 456 -40.50 -25.83 -1.88
C THR A 456 -39.15 -26.08 -2.57
N ALA A 457 -38.97 -27.29 -3.11
CA ALA A 457 -37.77 -27.64 -3.87
C ALA A 457 -37.53 -26.74 -5.11
N ALA A 458 -38.61 -26.24 -5.72
CA ALA A 458 -38.55 -25.34 -6.87
C ALA A 458 -38.13 -23.91 -6.49
N GLN A 459 -38.39 -23.48 -5.25
CA GLN A 459 -38.02 -22.15 -4.76
C GLN A 459 -36.53 -22.03 -4.39
N VAL A 460 -35.88 -23.13 -3.99
CA VAL A 460 -34.45 -23.15 -3.60
C VAL A 460 -33.54 -22.50 -4.66
N PRO A 461 -33.56 -22.90 -5.94
CA PRO A 461 -32.67 -22.29 -6.94
C PRO A 461 -33.01 -20.83 -7.27
N ILE A 462 -34.26 -20.40 -7.06
CA ILE A 462 -34.70 -19.03 -7.27
C ILE A 462 -34.13 -18.14 -6.15
N LEU A 463 -34.36 -18.52 -4.89
CA LEU A 463 -33.87 -17.79 -3.72
C LEU A 463 -32.34 -17.79 -3.64
N ALA A 464 -31.68 -18.87 -4.08
CA ALA A 464 -30.22 -18.94 -4.10
C ALA A 464 -29.56 -17.89 -5.00
N LYS A 465 -30.27 -17.41 -6.04
CA LYS A 465 -29.81 -16.36 -6.96
C LYS A 465 -30.37 -14.98 -6.65
N ASP A 466 -31.34 -14.89 -5.74
CA ASP A 466 -31.96 -13.63 -5.40
C ASP A 466 -31.14 -12.88 -4.35
N ASN A 467 -30.48 -11.80 -4.79
CA ASN A 467 -29.68 -10.97 -3.91
C ASN A 467 -30.52 -10.24 -2.84
N ARG A 468 -31.82 -10.02 -3.10
CA ARG A 468 -32.74 -9.45 -2.10
C ARG A 468 -32.92 -10.41 -0.94
N SER A 469 -33.23 -11.68 -1.23
CA SER A 469 -33.35 -12.73 -0.20
C SER A 469 -32.04 -13.00 0.55
N LYS A 470 -30.88 -12.90 -0.12
CA LYS A 470 -29.56 -13.00 0.52
C LYS A 470 -29.32 -11.86 1.53
N LEU A 471 -29.66 -10.63 1.14
CA LEU A 471 -29.54 -9.46 1.99
C LEU A 471 -30.45 -9.57 3.23
N GLN A 472 -31.71 -9.96 3.04
CA GLN A 472 -32.65 -10.14 4.15
C GLN A 472 -32.15 -11.16 5.17
N PHE A 473 -31.58 -12.27 4.69
CA PHE A 473 -30.92 -13.23 5.56
C PHE A 473 -29.74 -12.61 6.33
N GLU A 474 -28.91 -11.79 5.70
CA GLU A 474 -27.78 -11.13 6.37
C GLU A 474 -28.22 -10.15 7.47
N ILE A 475 -29.30 -9.39 7.21
CA ILE A 475 -29.91 -8.47 8.19
C ILE A 475 -30.42 -9.27 9.39
N GLN A 476 -31.24 -10.29 9.16
CA GLN A 476 -31.87 -11.09 10.23
C GLN A 476 -30.89 -11.97 10.99
N ASN A 477 -29.73 -12.25 10.41
CA ASN A 477 -28.68 -13.09 10.99
C ASN A 477 -27.58 -12.23 11.62
N MET A 478 -26.53 -11.93 10.85
CA MET A 478 -25.29 -11.37 11.37
C MET A 478 -25.51 -9.96 11.92
N PHE A 479 -26.28 -9.12 11.22
CA PHE A 479 -26.46 -7.74 11.65
C PHE A 479 -27.16 -7.67 13.03
N VAL A 480 -28.34 -8.29 13.18
CA VAL A 480 -29.09 -8.25 14.45
C VAL A 480 -28.28 -8.82 15.62
N SER A 481 -27.68 -10.01 15.45
CA SER A 481 -26.95 -10.67 16.54
C SER A 481 -25.67 -9.94 16.93
N THR A 482 -24.91 -9.45 15.94
CA THR A 482 -23.60 -8.83 16.21
C THR A 482 -23.72 -7.38 16.67
N ASN A 483 -24.73 -6.64 16.21
CA ASN A 483 -25.02 -5.28 16.72
C ASN A 483 -25.26 -5.32 18.24
N ARG A 484 -26.05 -6.30 18.70
CA ARG A 484 -26.28 -6.57 20.13
C ARG A 484 -25.00 -6.98 20.88
N ALA A 485 -24.15 -7.78 20.24
CA ALA A 485 -22.92 -8.30 20.86
C ALA A 485 -21.86 -7.22 21.04
N THR A 486 -21.64 -6.36 20.03
CA THR A 486 -20.61 -5.32 20.05
C THR A 486 -20.95 -4.13 20.97
N TYR A 487 -22.24 -3.88 21.18
CA TYR A 487 -22.71 -2.94 22.22
C TYR A 487 -22.20 -3.32 23.63
N GLY A 488 -22.09 -4.62 23.91
CA GLY A 488 -21.44 -5.15 25.11
C GLY A 488 -22.37 -5.39 26.31
N LYS A 489 -23.50 -4.68 26.40
CA LYS A 489 -24.55 -4.85 27.43
C LYS A 489 -25.78 -5.60 26.86
N ILE A 490 -25.62 -6.90 26.65
CA ILE A 490 -26.60 -7.77 25.95
C ILE A 490 -28.02 -7.73 26.57
N SER A 491 -28.15 -7.61 27.89
CA SER A 491 -29.43 -7.63 28.60
C SER A 491 -30.23 -6.34 28.48
N THR A 492 -29.55 -5.22 28.20
CA THR A 492 -30.15 -3.89 28.16
C THR A 492 -30.10 -3.25 26.77
N PHE A 493 -29.64 -4.00 25.78
CA PHE A 493 -29.45 -3.52 24.41
C PHE A 493 -30.75 -2.98 23.80
N CYS A 494 -30.60 -1.83 23.14
CA CYS A 494 -31.53 -1.23 22.19
C CYS A 494 -30.67 -0.73 21.02
N PRO A 495 -31.06 -0.94 19.75
CA PRO A 495 -30.27 -0.50 18.60
C PRO A 495 -30.32 1.03 18.36
N ILE A 496 -31.17 1.74 19.10
CA ILE A 496 -31.30 3.20 19.03
C ILE A 496 -30.19 3.83 19.85
N LEU A 497 -29.39 4.69 19.21
CA LEU A 497 -28.30 5.41 19.86
C LEU A 497 -28.85 6.33 20.96
N TYR A 498 -28.18 6.33 22.11
CA TYR A 498 -28.59 7.10 23.27
C TYR A 498 -27.43 7.93 23.83
N LYS A 499 -27.73 9.12 24.35
CA LYS A 499 -26.71 10.10 24.80
C LYS A 499 -25.70 9.55 25.79
N ASP A 500 -26.10 8.66 26.71
CA ASP A 500 -25.18 8.12 27.73
C ASP A 500 -24.26 7.01 27.17
N ASP A 501 -24.50 6.56 25.93
CA ASP A 501 -23.56 5.69 25.22
C ASP A 501 -22.40 6.50 24.61
N ILE A 502 -22.57 7.81 24.43
CA ILE A 502 -21.55 8.72 23.91
C ILE A 502 -20.79 9.34 25.08
N ILE A 503 -19.50 9.08 25.16
CA ILE A 503 -18.61 9.61 26.20
C ILE A 503 -17.62 10.56 25.53
N GLY A 504 -17.76 11.86 25.80
CA GLY A 504 -17.00 12.89 25.13
C GLY A 504 -17.61 13.26 23.78
N ALA A 505 -16.80 13.38 22.74
CA ALA A 505 -17.25 13.75 21.40
C ALA A 505 -17.35 12.52 20.47
N PRO A 506 -18.43 12.38 19.66
CA PRO A 506 -18.58 11.29 18.69
C PRO A 506 -17.37 11.11 17.76
N GLU A 507 -16.71 12.19 17.37
CA GLU A 507 -15.53 12.19 16.49
C GLU A 507 -14.35 11.43 17.09
N ASN A 508 -14.17 11.51 18.42
CA ASN A 508 -13.09 10.82 19.12
C ASN A 508 -13.37 9.32 19.22
N MET A 509 -14.64 8.97 19.41
CA MET A 509 -15.11 7.59 19.50
C MET A 509 -15.14 6.86 18.16
N LEU A 510 -15.16 7.61 17.04
CA LEU A 510 -15.26 7.03 15.70
C LEU A 510 -14.11 6.07 15.39
N VAL A 511 -14.46 4.85 15.00
CA VAL A 511 -13.57 3.85 14.42
C VAL A 511 -13.44 4.12 12.93
N SER A 512 -12.44 4.92 12.54
CA SER A 512 -12.11 5.14 11.14
C SER A 512 -11.42 3.91 10.53
N ALA A 513 -11.42 3.82 9.20
CA ALA A 513 -10.70 2.76 8.47
C ALA A 513 -9.19 2.81 8.76
N GLU A 514 -8.63 4.01 8.93
CA GLU A 514 -7.25 4.23 9.34
C GLU A 514 -6.97 3.64 10.74
N LYS A 515 -7.78 3.99 11.76
CA LYS A 515 -7.61 3.45 13.13
C LYS A 515 -7.70 1.93 13.14
N ALA A 516 -8.68 1.36 12.43
CA ALA A 516 -8.88 -0.09 12.36
C ALA A 516 -7.70 -0.80 11.66
N ASN A 517 -7.24 -0.28 10.52
CA ASN A 517 -6.13 -0.88 9.78
C ASN A 517 -4.78 -0.69 10.48
N ASN A 518 -4.55 0.44 11.14
CA ASN A 518 -3.34 0.65 11.94
C ASN A 518 -3.29 -0.36 13.10
N ALA A 519 -4.39 -0.54 13.85
CA ALA A 519 -4.49 -1.55 14.90
C ALA A 519 -4.23 -2.98 14.38
N LEU A 520 -4.75 -3.32 13.21
CA LEU A 520 -4.53 -4.62 12.57
C LEU A 520 -3.06 -4.81 12.16
N ASN A 521 -2.46 -3.78 11.55
CA ASN A 521 -1.09 -3.80 11.06
C ASN A 521 -0.05 -3.82 12.19
N GLU A 522 -0.30 -3.17 13.32
CA GLU A 522 0.53 -3.29 14.53
C GLU A 522 0.66 -4.75 14.98
N ILE A 523 -0.44 -5.50 14.94
CA ILE A 523 -0.44 -6.93 15.32
C ILE A 523 0.25 -7.76 14.24
N ARG A 524 0.01 -7.50 12.94
CA ARG A 524 0.71 -8.18 11.83
C ARG A 524 2.23 -7.95 11.90
N ASN A 525 2.65 -6.76 12.32
CA ASN A 525 4.06 -6.48 12.52
C ASN A 525 4.65 -7.28 13.68
N ILE A 526 3.86 -7.67 14.70
CA ILE A 526 4.34 -8.50 15.80
C ILE A 526 4.23 -9.99 15.44
N ASP A 527 3.03 -10.45 15.10
CA ASP A 527 2.68 -11.81 14.71
C ASP A 527 2.45 -11.89 13.19
N PHE A 528 3.56 -11.94 12.44
CA PHE A 528 3.55 -11.86 10.98
C PHE A 528 2.79 -12.99 10.29
N SER A 529 2.64 -14.14 10.95
CA SER A 529 1.97 -15.31 10.37
C SER A 529 0.46 -15.34 10.64
N LEU A 530 -0.11 -14.32 11.30
CA LEU A 530 -1.49 -14.29 11.77
C LEU A 530 -2.52 -14.61 10.69
N PHE A 531 -2.38 -13.99 9.51
CA PHE A 531 -3.34 -14.13 8.40
C PHE A 531 -2.82 -14.99 7.25
N TYR A 532 -1.65 -15.62 7.40
CA TYR A 532 -1.10 -16.52 6.40
C TYR A 532 -1.71 -17.92 6.52
N ARG A 533 -2.01 -18.50 5.36
CA ARG A 533 -2.68 -19.80 5.24
C ARG A 533 -1.98 -20.62 4.17
N GLU A 534 -1.84 -21.93 4.40
CA GLU A 534 -1.35 -22.86 3.38
C GLU A 534 -2.47 -23.11 2.35
N VAL A 535 -2.22 -22.70 1.10
CA VAL A 535 -3.12 -22.81 -0.05
C VAL A 535 -2.39 -23.57 -1.15
N GLY A 536 -3.11 -24.43 -1.88
CA GLY A 536 -2.57 -25.15 -3.02
C GLY A 536 -2.46 -24.24 -4.25
N PHE A 537 -1.24 -24.03 -4.74
CA PHE A 537 -0.93 -23.43 -6.02
C PHE A 537 -0.83 -24.52 -7.10
N SER A 538 -1.52 -24.33 -8.22
CA SER A 538 -1.54 -25.27 -9.34
C SER A 538 -1.22 -24.52 -10.62
N ASP A 539 -0.26 -25.04 -11.36
CA ASP A 539 0.11 -24.60 -12.71
C ASP A 539 0.51 -25.83 -13.54
N PRO A 540 -0.47 -26.57 -14.09
CA PRO A 540 -0.20 -27.79 -14.84
C PRO A 540 0.65 -27.56 -16.10
N GLU A 541 0.61 -26.36 -16.70
CA GLU A 541 1.38 -26.02 -17.91
C GLU A 541 2.89 -26.05 -17.65
N HIS A 542 3.30 -25.74 -16.41
CA HIS A 542 4.69 -25.78 -15.96
C HIS A 542 4.99 -26.97 -15.02
N GLU A 543 4.19 -28.05 -15.13
CA GLU A 543 4.29 -29.30 -14.36
C GLU A 543 4.15 -29.12 -12.83
N VAL A 544 3.33 -28.16 -12.38
CA VAL A 544 2.96 -27.99 -10.98
C VAL A 544 1.52 -28.45 -10.77
N ASN A 545 1.35 -29.68 -10.27
CA ASN A 545 0.01 -30.18 -9.98
C ASN A 545 -0.62 -29.47 -8.77
N MET A 546 0.10 -29.43 -7.65
CA MET A 546 -0.32 -28.75 -6.43
C MET A 546 0.89 -28.57 -5.49
N GLU A 547 1.35 -27.33 -5.32
CA GLU A 547 2.36 -26.96 -4.32
C GLU A 547 1.69 -26.14 -3.21
N MET A 548 2.02 -26.38 -1.94
CA MET A 548 1.46 -25.61 -0.84
C MET A 548 2.24 -24.32 -0.62
N ILE A 549 1.58 -23.18 -0.79
CA ILE A 549 2.14 -21.84 -0.58
C ILE A 549 1.42 -21.11 0.55
N GLN A 550 2.10 -20.16 1.17
CA GLN A 550 1.57 -19.26 2.20
C GLN A 550 0.93 -18.05 1.52
N LYS A 551 -0.38 -17.93 1.67
CA LYS A 551 -1.17 -16.80 1.17
C LYS A 551 -1.71 -15.99 2.34
N GLU A 552 -1.49 -14.68 2.32
CA GLU A 552 -2.09 -13.77 3.30
C GLU A 552 -3.53 -13.44 2.92
N VAL A 553 -4.46 -13.61 3.87
CA VAL A 553 -5.88 -13.30 3.68
C VAL A 553 -6.38 -12.41 4.82
N ILE A 554 -6.41 -11.10 4.54
CA ILE A 554 -6.83 -10.06 5.49
C ILE A 554 -8.33 -10.15 5.79
N PRO A 555 -8.76 -10.06 7.06
CA PRO A 555 -10.17 -10.10 7.44
C PRO A 555 -10.91 -8.83 7.00
N TYR A 556 -12.21 -8.97 6.76
CA TYR A 556 -13.13 -7.84 6.70
C TYR A 556 -13.50 -7.37 8.10
N ILE A 557 -13.40 -6.06 8.31
CA ILE A 557 -13.80 -5.34 9.51
C ILE A 557 -15.14 -4.66 9.21
N ILE A 558 -16.20 -5.07 9.91
CA ILE A 558 -17.54 -4.53 9.72
C ILE A 558 -17.92 -3.69 10.94
N LEU A 559 -18.29 -2.43 10.71
CA LEU A 559 -18.64 -1.47 11.75
C LEU A 559 -20.15 -1.45 11.96
N MET A 560 -20.59 -1.86 13.14
CA MET A 560 -21.97 -1.89 13.57
C MET A 560 -22.45 -0.50 13.99
N PRO A 561 -23.72 -0.15 13.75
CA PRO A 561 -24.28 1.17 13.99
C PRO A 561 -24.64 1.34 15.46
N ASN A 562 -23.63 1.31 16.34
CA ASN A 562 -23.78 1.50 17.77
C ASN A 562 -22.54 2.14 18.40
N ALA A 563 -22.72 2.65 19.63
CA ALA A 563 -21.65 3.02 20.53
C ALA A 563 -21.40 1.89 21.54
N GLY A 564 -20.34 1.12 21.29
CA GLY A 564 -20.07 -0.15 21.97
C GLY A 564 -18.71 -0.22 22.64
N SER A 565 -18.44 -1.38 23.25
CA SER A 565 -17.21 -1.63 24.02
C SER A 565 -16.58 -3.00 23.73
N LYS A 566 -17.16 -3.78 22.81
CA LYS A 566 -16.69 -5.12 22.48
C LYS A 566 -16.56 -5.29 20.97
N ALA A 567 -15.54 -6.02 20.56
CA ALA A 567 -15.41 -6.53 19.21
C ALA A 567 -15.65 -8.05 19.19
N MET A 568 -16.09 -8.56 18.06
CA MET A 568 -16.44 -9.97 17.87
C MET A 568 -15.77 -10.52 16.62
N MET A 569 -15.21 -11.73 16.72
CA MET A 569 -14.83 -12.50 15.54
C MET A 569 -16.04 -13.37 15.17
N TRP A 570 -16.70 -13.06 14.06
CA TRP A 570 -17.93 -13.74 13.65
C TRP A 570 -17.64 -15.04 12.91
N GLN A 571 -16.71 -15.01 11.96
CA GLN A 571 -16.29 -16.20 11.22
C GLN A 571 -14.85 -16.13 10.72
N GLU A 572 -14.17 -17.26 10.73
CA GLU A 572 -12.78 -17.45 10.30
C GLU A 572 -12.64 -17.55 8.76
N THR A 573 -13.71 -17.96 8.08
CA THR A 573 -13.79 -18.12 6.62
C THR A 573 -15.21 -17.78 6.14
N ALA A 574 -15.35 -17.33 4.90
CA ALA A 574 -16.66 -17.06 4.29
C ALA A 574 -17.36 -18.32 3.78
N GLY A 575 -16.65 -19.45 3.68
CA GLY A 575 -17.22 -20.71 3.21
C GLY A 575 -16.32 -21.91 3.50
N ILE A 576 -16.45 -22.97 2.71
CA ILE A 576 -15.66 -24.21 2.87
C ILE A 576 -14.18 -23.96 2.53
N LYS A 577 -13.92 -23.08 1.57
CA LYS A 577 -12.57 -22.72 1.13
C LYS A 577 -11.82 -21.98 2.24
N LYS A 578 -10.61 -22.49 2.55
CA LYS A 578 -9.74 -21.98 3.60
C LYS A 578 -9.11 -20.63 3.27
N ASP A 579 -9.13 -20.17 2.02
CA ASP A 579 -8.49 -18.93 1.55
C ASP A 579 -9.46 -17.74 1.42
N THR A 580 -10.63 -17.82 2.08
CA THR A 580 -11.64 -16.74 2.09
C THR A 580 -11.53 -15.84 3.31
N GLN A 581 -11.91 -14.57 3.16
CA GLN A 581 -11.79 -13.55 4.21
C GLN A 581 -12.61 -13.92 5.46
N ALA A 582 -11.99 -13.73 6.63
CA ALA A 582 -12.68 -13.76 7.91
C ALA A 582 -13.52 -12.49 8.10
N ARG A 583 -14.47 -12.51 9.04
CA ARG A 583 -15.30 -11.35 9.39
C ARG A 583 -15.14 -11.04 10.87
N VAL A 584 -14.63 -9.85 11.15
CA VAL A 584 -14.55 -9.28 12.50
C VAL A 584 -15.44 -8.06 12.57
N ILE A 585 -16.13 -7.92 13.70
CA ILE A 585 -17.20 -6.95 13.89
C ILE A 585 -16.81 -6.02 15.02
N PHE A 586 -16.92 -4.73 14.77
CA PHE A 586 -16.61 -3.66 15.70
C PHE A 586 -17.80 -2.72 15.82
N PRO A 587 -17.99 -2.02 16.95
CA PRO A 587 -18.88 -0.88 16.99
C PRO A 587 -18.27 0.28 16.19
N ILE A 588 -19.08 1.09 15.52
CA ILE A 588 -18.59 2.27 14.78
C ILE A 588 -18.13 3.38 15.73
N LEU A 589 -18.73 3.47 16.92
CA LEU A 589 -18.31 4.37 18.00
C LEU A 589 -17.84 3.54 19.20
N THR A 590 -16.69 3.87 19.78
CA THR A 590 -16.13 3.18 20.94
C THR A 590 -15.27 4.09 21.79
N VAL A 591 -15.35 3.94 23.11
CA VAL A 591 -14.34 4.47 24.05
C VAL A 591 -13.25 3.47 24.37
N THR A 592 -13.50 2.18 24.12
CA THR A 592 -12.50 1.14 24.30
C THR A 592 -11.46 1.29 23.20
N ASP A 593 -10.19 1.18 23.59
CA ASP A 593 -9.06 1.25 22.67
C ASP A 593 -9.20 0.19 21.55
N VAL A 594 -9.07 0.66 20.31
CA VAL A 594 -9.28 -0.19 19.12
C VAL A 594 -8.17 -1.23 19.01
N GLY A 595 -6.94 -0.91 19.38
CA GLY A 595 -5.83 -1.85 19.43
C GLY A 595 -6.10 -3.00 20.39
N GLU A 596 -6.62 -2.69 21.58
CA GLU A 596 -6.99 -3.67 22.59
C GLU A 596 -8.03 -4.67 22.10
N MET A 597 -9.11 -4.15 21.47
CA MET A 597 -10.16 -4.97 20.87
C MET A 597 -9.63 -5.78 19.68
N MET A 598 -8.74 -5.20 18.87
CA MET A 598 -8.14 -5.88 17.73
C MET A 598 -7.31 -7.09 18.16
N VAL A 599 -6.49 -6.95 19.21
CA VAL A 599 -5.72 -8.09 19.74
C VAL A 599 -6.64 -9.21 20.24
N GLU A 600 -7.78 -8.87 20.84
CA GLU A 600 -8.77 -9.85 21.28
C GLU A 600 -9.35 -10.66 20.12
N VAL A 601 -9.80 -9.99 19.06
CA VAL A 601 -10.38 -10.69 17.89
C VAL A 601 -9.34 -11.47 17.11
N CYS A 602 -8.10 -10.98 17.01
CA CYS A 602 -6.98 -11.70 16.39
C CYS A 602 -6.61 -12.98 17.17
N GLY A 603 -6.62 -12.92 18.51
CA GLY A 603 -6.46 -14.11 19.35
C GLY A 603 -7.58 -15.12 19.13
N ARG A 604 -8.84 -14.68 19.08
CA ARG A 604 -9.96 -15.58 18.75
C ARG A 604 -9.83 -16.18 17.36
N PHE A 605 -9.40 -15.37 16.38
CA PHE A 605 -9.16 -15.81 15.01
C PHE A 605 -8.08 -16.92 14.96
N ARG A 606 -6.94 -16.75 15.65
CA ARG A 606 -5.89 -17.78 15.74
C ARG A 606 -6.43 -19.12 16.20
N TRP A 607 -7.25 -19.10 17.25
CA TRP A 607 -7.83 -20.30 17.82
C TRP A 607 -8.82 -20.96 16.86
N GLU A 608 -9.81 -20.22 16.35
CA GLU A 608 -10.86 -20.79 15.50
C GLU A 608 -10.33 -21.20 14.12
N MET A 609 -9.38 -20.46 13.55
CA MET A 609 -8.73 -20.85 12.30
C MET A 609 -7.94 -22.16 12.48
N CYS A 610 -7.25 -22.35 13.60
CA CYS A 610 -6.59 -23.61 13.91
C CYS A 610 -7.60 -24.77 14.02
N ARG A 611 -8.71 -24.56 14.75
CA ARG A 611 -9.80 -25.57 14.83
C ARG A 611 -10.36 -25.91 13.46
N LYS A 612 -10.57 -24.92 12.59
CA LYS A 612 -11.05 -25.12 11.21
C LYS A 612 -10.05 -25.92 10.37
N ILE A 613 -8.76 -25.65 10.50
CA ILE A 613 -7.70 -26.36 9.76
C ILE A 613 -7.64 -27.84 10.17
N GLN A 614 -7.71 -28.11 11.48
CA GLN A 614 -7.59 -29.47 12.04
C GLN A 614 -8.91 -30.27 11.99
N GLY A 615 -10.06 -29.60 11.83
CA GLY A 615 -11.36 -30.26 11.77
C GLY A 615 -11.65 -31.07 13.03
N VAL A 616 -11.97 -32.36 12.87
CA VAL A 616 -12.31 -33.26 14.00
C VAL A 616 -11.12 -33.49 14.95
N ARG A 617 -9.88 -33.34 14.45
CA ARG A 617 -8.64 -33.59 15.21
C ARG A 617 -8.11 -32.37 15.95
N TRP A 618 -8.90 -31.29 16.06
CA TRP A 618 -8.47 -30.04 16.70
C TRP A 618 -7.98 -30.17 18.16
N ASN A 619 -8.39 -31.23 18.87
CA ASN A 619 -7.96 -31.52 20.24
C ASN A 619 -7.23 -32.86 20.36
N ASP A 620 -6.70 -33.39 19.25
CA ASP A 620 -5.95 -34.64 19.23
C ASP A 620 -4.47 -34.35 19.51
N VAL A 621 -3.94 -34.85 20.63
CA VAL A 621 -2.55 -34.62 21.03
C VAL A 621 -1.56 -35.38 20.13
N THR A 622 -2.01 -36.39 19.39
CA THR A 622 -1.17 -37.08 18.39
C THR A 622 -0.87 -36.20 17.18
N GLU A 623 -1.70 -35.18 16.92
CA GLU A 623 -1.48 -34.15 15.92
C GLU A 623 -1.19 -32.81 16.60
N ALA A 624 0.10 -32.48 16.71
CA ALA A 624 0.55 -31.25 17.32
C ALA A 624 -0.03 -30.02 16.59
N SER A 625 -0.82 -29.23 17.31
CA SER A 625 -1.41 -27.98 16.85
C SER A 625 -1.54 -27.00 18.00
N LEU A 626 -1.80 -25.73 17.69
CA LEU A 626 -2.04 -24.72 18.72
C LEU A 626 -3.13 -25.16 19.69
N THR A 627 -4.24 -25.67 19.17
CA THR A 627 -5.41 -25.99 19.97
C THR A 627 -5.23 -27.29 20.75
N SER A 628 -4.59 -28.32 20.17
CA SER A 628 -4.35 -29.59 20.88
C SER A 628 -3.31 -29.44 21.99
N GLU A 629 -2.17 -28.80 21.72
CA GLU A 629 -1.13 -28.59 22.74
C GLU A 629 -1.59 -27.62 23.84
N TYR A 630 -2.27 -26.53 23.49
CA TYR A 630 -2.74 -25.58 24.49
C TYR A 630 -3.86 -26.17 25.35
N SER A 631 -4.75 -26.99 24.77
CA SER A 631 -5.79 -27.69 25.54
C SER A 631 -5.19 -28.74 26.47
N ASP A 632 -4.21 -29.52 26.02
CA ASP A 632 -3.47 -30.48 26.86
C ASP A 632 -2.78 -29.77 28.03
N TYR A 633 -2.07 -28.67 27.74
CA TYR A 633 -1.45 -27.81 28.74
C TYR A 633 -2.45 -27.35 29.82
N ILE A 634 -3.59 -26.82 29.41
CA ILE A 634 -4.62 -26.31 30.33
C ILE A 634 -5.32 -27.45 31.08
N GLN A 635 -5.52 -28.61 30.47
CA GLN A 635 -6.18 -29.75 31.09
C GLN A 635 -5.29 -30.42 32.16
N TYR A 636 -4.00 -30.55 31.89
CA TYR A 636 -3.06 -31.29 32.74
C TYR A 636 -2.10 -30.39 33.55
N TYR A 637 -2.35 -29.08 33.60
CA TYR A 637 -1.50 -28.09 34.30
C TYR A 637 -1.14 -28.48 35.74
N ARG A 638 -2.03 -29.17 36.47
CA ARG A 638 -1.77 -29.61 37.87
C ARG A 638 -0.62 -30.61 37.96
N LYS A 639 -0.53 -31.52 37.00
CA LYS A 639 0.48 -32.59 36.92
C LYS A 639 1.75 -32.17 36.17
N ASN A 640 1.73 -31.03 35.49
CA ASN A 640 2.87 -30.54 34.72
C ASN A 640 4.03 -30.14 35.66
N HIS A 641 5.22 -30.72 35.44
CA HIS A 641 6.43 -30.48 36.24
C HIS A 641 7.17 -29.20 35.83
N ASP A 642 6.92 -28.67 34.63
CA ASP A 642 7.49 -27.41 34.13
C ASP A 642 6.78 -26.15 34.69
N LEU A 643 5.73 -26.33 35.49
CA LEU A 643 4.99 -25.23 36.14
C LEU A 643 5.30 -25.15 37.63
N SER A 644 5.65 -23.94 38.09
CA SER A 644 5.75 -23.64 39.53
C SER A 644 4.37 -23.66 40.21
N ALA A 645 4.35 -23.74 41.55
CA ALA A 645 3.11 -23.68 42.31
C ALA A 645 2.30 -22.39 42.05
N ASP A 646 2.98 -21.24 41.97
CA ASP A 646 2.37 -19.95 41.62
C ASP A 646 1.80 -19.96 40.19
N ALA A 647 2.53 -20.52 39.22
CA ALA A 647 2.04 -20.64 37.84
C ALA A 647 0.78 -21.51 37.76
N LYS A 648 0.69 -22.60 38.54
CA LYS A 648 -0.51 -23.45 38.61
C LYS A 648 -1.71 -22.70 39.17
N GLU A 649 -1.56 -21.91 40.23
CA GLU A 649 -2.65 -21.09 40.76
C GLU A 649 -3.07 -19.98 39.77
N LYS A 650 -2.13 -19.38 39.02
CA LYS A 650 -2.46 -18.43 37.94
C LYS A 650 -3.31 -19.06 36.83
N VAL A 651 -2.96 -20.28 36.38
CA VAL A 651 -3.75 -21.02 35.38
C VAL A 651 -5.16 -21.32 35.91
N LYS A 652 -5.27 -21.78 37.16
CA LYS A 652 -6.56 -22.02 37.82
C LYS A 652 -7.42 -20.77 37.87
N ASN A 653 -6.83 -19.62 38.22
CA ASN A 653 -7.52 -18.34 38.25
C ASN A 653 -7.94 -17.86 36.85
N ALA A 654 -7.11 -18.08 35.84
CA ALA A 654 -7.43 -17.76 34.44
C ALA A 654 -8.62 -18.59 33.93
N LEU A 655 -8.65 -19.89 34.25
CA LEU A 655 -9.77 -20.79 33.94
C LEU A 655 -11.06 -20.35 34.62
N TYR A 656 -11.01 -20.01 35.91
CA TYR A 656 -12.16 -19.52 36.65
C TYR A 656 -12.73 -18.24 36.03
N LYS A 657 -11.89 -17.24 35.77
CA LYS A 657 -12.29 -15.97 35.13
C LYS A 657 -12.87 -16.17 33.73
N SER A 658 -12.37 -17.18 33.01
CA SER A 658 -12.79 -17.52 31.65
C SER A 658 -13.96 -18.51 31.61
N LYS A 659 -14.60 -18.81 32.74
CA LYS A 659 -15.71 -19.78 32.85
C LYS A 659 -15.37 -21.16 32.24
N ASN A 660 -14.14 -21.62 32.45
CA ASN A 660 -13.57 -22.84 31.90
C ASN A 660 -13.49 -22.90 30.36
N ASN A 661 -13.57 -21.76 29.67
CA ASN A 661 -13.38 -21.70 28.22
C ASN A 661 -11.89 -21.56 27.87
N TYR A 662 -11.31 -22.62 27.30
CA TYR A 662 -9.88 -22.67 26.98
C TYR A 662 -9.47 -21.63 25.93
N ARG A 663 -10.36 -21.33 24.97
CA ARG A 663 -10.14 -20.26 23.99
C ARG A 663 -9.96 -18.92 24.67
N GLU A 664 -10.80 -18.57 25.64
CA GLU A 664 -10.72 -17.27 26.30
C GLU A 664 -9.48 -17.18 27.21
N VAL A 665 -9.00 -18.30 27.78
CA VAL A 665 -7.69 -18.34 28.47
C VAL A 665 -6.56 -18.08 27.47
N PHE A 666 -6.56 -18.77 26.32
CA PHE A 666 -5.60 -18.54 25.24
C PHE A 666 -5.60 -17.08 24.78
N VAL A 667 -6.77 -16.47 24.58
CA VAL A 667 -6.90 -15.07 24.15
C VAL A 667 -6.25 -14.12 25.16
N LYS A 668 -6.36 -14.37 26.48
CA LYS A 668 -5.67 -13.55 27.50
C LYS A 668 -4.15 -13.74 27.48
N ASP A 669 -3.69 -14.96 27.23
CA ASP A 669 -2.25 -15.20 27.06
C ASP A 669 -1.74 -14.57 25.76
N TYR A 670 -2.49 -14.64 24.65
CA TYR A 670 -2.18 -13.97 23.39
C TYR A 670 -2.16 -12.45 23.53
N GLN A 671 -3.09 -11.86 24.30
CA GLN A 671 -3.04 -10.44 24.65
C GLN A 671 -1.74 -10.10 25.38
N SER A 672 -1.31 -10.95 26.30
CA SER A 672 -0.04 -10.77 27.02
C SER A 672 1.18 -10.95 26.11
N TRP A 673 1.09 -11.89 25.16
CA TRP A 673 2.10 -12.16 24.13
C TRP A 673 2.36 -10.93 23.25
N ILE A 674 1.29 -10.35 22.71
CA ILE A 674 1.37 -9.20 21.80
C ILE A 674 1.76 -7.92 22.54
N ARG A 675 1.26 -7.66 23.76
CA ARG A 675 1.50 -6.37 24.44
C ARG A 675 2.77 -6.32 25.27
N TYR A 676 3.17 -7.43 25.88
CA TYR A 676 4.23 -7.47 26.88
C TYR A 676 5.43 -8.30 26.41
N GLU A 677 5.21 -9.55 25.99
CA GLU A 677 6.31 -10.44 25.60
C GLU A 677 7.07 -9.92 24.37
N SER A 678 6.34 -9.36 23.39
CA SER A 678 6.94 -8.70 22.21
C SER A 678 7.88 -7.53 22.55
N LYS A 679 7.69 -6.91 23.72
CA LYS A 679 8.51 -5.79 24.23
C LYS A 679 9.54 -6.24 25.27
N GLY A 680 9.71 -7.54 25.48
CA GLY A 680 10.63 -8.10 26.47
C GLY A 680 10.12 -8.07 27.91
N SER A 681 8.82 -7.91 28.14
CA SER A 681 8.20 -8.01 29.47
C SER A 681 7.56 -9.40 29.66
N PHE A 682 8.21 -10.23 30.46
CA PHE A 682 7.86 -11.65 30.61
C PHE A 682 6.68 -11.83 31.57
N ARG A 683 5.49 -12.10 31.03
CA ARG A 683 4.27 -12.32 31.83
C ARG A 683 3.74 -13.75 31.76
N LEU A 684 4.06 -14.46 30.68
CA LEU A 684 3.62 -15.84 30.48
C LEU A 684 4.50 -16.81 31.28
N ASN A 685 3.95 -17.97 31.61
CA ASN A 685 4.76 -19.08 32.11
C ASN A 685 5.51 -19.75 30.94
N LYS A 686 6.50 -20.60 31.26
CA LYS A 686 7.35 -21.27 30.26
C LYS A 686 6.55 -22.07 29.23
N VAL A 687 5.55 -22.83 29.69
CA VAL A 687 4.76 -23.75 28.83
C VAL A 687 3.88 -22.97 27.86
N ALA A 688 3.10 -22.00 28.35
CA ALA A 688 2.25 -21.16 27.50
C ALA A 688 3.08 -20.38 26.47
N ARG A 689 4.24 -19.86 26.88
CA ARG A 689 5.16 -19.14 25.99
C ARG A 689 5.65 -20.01 24.83
N ASP A 690 6.09 -21.23 25.12
CA ASP A 690 6.62 -22.15 24.10
C ASP A 690 5.55 -22.56 23.09
N ILE A 691 4.34 -22.86 23.57
CA ILE A 691 3.19 -23.19 22.69
C ILE A 691 2.85 -21.98 21.83
N ILE A 692 2.66 -20.80 22.41
CA ILE A 692 2.25 -19.61 21.67
C ILE A 692 3.29 -19.21 20.63
N PHE A 693 4.59 -19.20 20.96
CA PHE A 693 5.61 -18.84 19.98
C PHE A 693 5.67 -19.82 18.79
N ARG A 694 5.47 -21.11 19.02
CA ARG A 694 5.48 -22.13 17.96
C ARG A 694 4.44 -21.87 16.87
N TYR A 695 3.28 -21.34 17.26
CA TYR A 695 2.13 -21.16 16.37
C TYR A 695 1.83 -19.69 16.03
N CYS A 696 2.31 -18.75 16.84
CA CYS A 696 2.20 -17.31 16.70
C CYS A 696 3.58 -16.63 16.81
N PRO A 697 4.55 -16.99 15.94
CA PRO A 697 5.93 -16.51 16.03
C PRO A 697 6.04 -15.00 15.84
N PHE A 698 6.89 -14.37 16.64
CA PHE A 698 7.23 -12.96 16.44
C PHE A 698 7.92 -12.72 15.11
N ASN A 699 7.85 -11.52 14.55
CA ASN A 699 8.65 -11.13 13.38
C ASN A 699 10.17 -11.23 13.65
N LYS A 700 10.97 -11.26 12.60
CA LYS A 700 12.44 -11.41 12.64
C LYS A 700 13.11 -10.32 13.48
N LYS A 701 12.61 -9.08 13.44
CA LYS A 701 13.17 -7.96 14.20
C LYS A 701 13.04 -8.19 15.71
N ILE A 702 11.83 -8.50 16.18
CA ILE A 702 11.54 -8.80 17.59
C ILE A 702 12.30 -10.06 18.02
N ARG A 703 12.36 -11.10 17.17
CA ARG A 703 13.16 -12.30 17.48
C ARG A 703 14.65 -11.96 17.67
N ALA A 704 15.22 -11.09 16.82
CA ALA A 704 16.61 -10.65 16.94
C ALA A 704 16.86 -9.88 18.25
N ASP A 705 15.97 -8.96 18.60
CA ASP A 705 16.06 -8.14 19.81
C ASP A 705 15.96 -8.99 21.09
N LEU A 706 15.03 -9.96 21.11
CA LEU A 706 14.79 -10.82 22.28
C LEU A 706 15.77 -11.99 22.38
N LYS A 707 16.55 -12.31 21.33
CA LYS A 707 17.50 -13.45 21.32
C LYS A 707 18.60 -13.33 22.38
N ALA A 708 18.93 -12.11 22.81
CA ALA A 708 19.87 -11.89 23.90
C ALA A 708 19.43 -12.56 25.20
N ASN A 709 18.11 -12.66 25.43
CA ASN A 709 17.55 -13.25 26.64
C ASN A 709 17.59 -14.80 26.61
N PRO A 710 18.18 -15.45 27.62
CA PRO A 710 18.22 -16.91 27.72
C PRO A 710 16.86 -17.60 27.66
N MET A 711 15.77 -16.94 28.09
CA MET A 711 14.41 -17.51 28.08
C MET A 711 13.87 -17.77 26.67
N TYR A 712 14.41 -17.09 25.66
CA TYR A 712 13.96 -17.16 24.26
C TYR A 712 14.94 -17.86 23.33
N ARG A 713 16.22 -17.92 23.71
CA ARG A 713 17.31 -18.37 22.84
C ARG A 713 17.07 -19.74 22.22
N GLU A 714 16.80 -20.76 23.04
CA GLU A 714 16.62 -22.14 22.58
C GLU A 714 15.43 -22.27 21.62
N MET A 715 14.32 -21.62 21.97
CA MET A 715 13.07 -21.65 21.22
C MET A 715 13.22 -20.97 19.85
N PHE A 716 13.91 -19.82 19.82
CA PHE A 716 14.19 -19.09 18.58
C PHE A 716 15.15 -19.85 17.68
N GLU A 717 16.22 -20.45 18.22
CA GLU A 717 17.16 -21.27 17.44
C GLU A 717 16.45 -22.46 16.78
N LYS A 718 15.59 -23.16 17.53
CA LYS A 718 14.79 -24.27 17.00
C LYS A 718 13.85 -23.82 15.87
N TYR A 719 13.21 -22.65 16.04
CA TYR A 719 12.32 -22.09 15.03
C TYR A 719 13.06 -21.66 13.75
N GLU A 720 14.19 -20.96 13.87
CA GLU A 720 14.99 -20.55 12.70
C GLU A 720 15.49 -21.76 11.91
N ILE A 721 15.92 -22.84 12.56
CA ILE A 721 16.32 -24.08 11.88
C ILE A 721 15.16 -24.67 11.05
N LEU A 722 13.96 -24.74 11.63
CA LEU A 722 12.77 -25.26 10.94
C LEU A 722 12.34 -24.36 9.77
N LYS A 723 12.41 -23.04 9.98
CA LYS A 723 12.07 -22.04 8.97
C LYS A 723 13.06 -22.05 7.81
N ASP A 724 14.36 -22.09 8.08
CA ASP A 724 15.42 -22.16 7.06
C ASP A 724 15.34 -23.43 6.21
N ARG A 725 14.88 -24.54 6.81
CA ARG A 725 14.61 -25.77 6.06
C ARG A 725 13.46 -25.57 5.07
N LYS A 726 12.35 -24.94 5.49
CA LYS A 726 11.22 -24.62 4.60
C LYS A 726 11.62 -23.59 3.54
N ALA A 727 12.35 -22.54 3.91
CA ALA A 727 12.84 -21.52 2.99
C ALA A 727 13.71 -22.12 1.88
N ARG A 728 14.67 -23.00 2.23
CA ARG A 728 15.51 -23.70 1.25
C ARG A 728 14.69 -24.61 0.32
N HIS A 729 13.69 -25.32 0.86
CA HIS A 729 12.77 -26.10 0.04
C HIS A 729 12.06 -25.23 -1.00
N MET A 730 11.50 -24.10 -0.58
CA MET A 730 10.79 -23.18 -1.47
C MET A 730 11.71 -22.54 -2.52
N LEU A 731 12.93 -22.14 -2.15
CA LEU A 731 13.90 -21.60 -3.10
C LEU A 731 14.26 -22.60 -4.20
N LEU A 732 14.47 -23.87 -3.85
CA LEU A 732 14.73 -24.94 -4.82
C LEU A 732 13.50 -25.20 -5.70
N TRP A 733 12.30 -25.10 -5.13
CA TRP A 733 11.07 -25.22 -5.90
C TRP A 733 10.90 -24.07 -6.91
N TYR A 734 11.12 -22.82 -6.49
CA TYR A 734 11.06 -21.65 -7.38
C TYR A 734 12.07 -21.74 -8.53
N ASP A 735 13.31 -22.16 -8.27
CA ASP A 735 14.33 -22.34 -9.32
C ASP A 735 13.89 -23.38 -10.36
N ARG A 736 13.29 -24.50 -9.91
CA ARG A 736 12.73 -25.52 -10.82
C ARG A 736 11.55 -24.99 -11.62
N TYR A 737 10.66 -24.24 -10.99
CA TYR A 737 9.49 -23.65 -11.65
C TYR A 737 9.89 -22.63 -12.72
N GLN A 738 10.84 -21.74 -12.42
CA GLN A 738 11.37 -20.77 -13.39
C GLN A 738 12.13 -21.42 -14.55
N LYS A 739 12.91 -22.49 -14.29
CA LYS A 739 13.59 -23.26 -15.35
C LYS A 739 12.64 -23.89 -16.36
N LYS A 740 11.40 -24.16 -15.95
CA LYS A 740 10.34 -24.67 -16.83
C LYS A 740 9.59 -23.57 -17.58
N GLY A 741 9.93 -22.30 -17.36
CA GLY A 741 9.27 -21.14 -17.99
C GLY A 741 8.24 -20.43 -17.10
N GLY A 742 8.01 -20.93 -15.87
CA GLY A 742 7.05 -20.34 -14.95
C GLY A 742 7.45 -18.94 -14.47
N VAL A 743 6.48 -18.03 -14.41
CA VAL A 743 6.68 -16.64 -13.95
C VAL A 743 6.34 -16.55 -12.46
N ILE A 744 7.23 -15.91 -11.68
CA ILE A 744 6.98 -15.62 -10.27
C ILE A 744 5.93 -14.50 -10.19
N THR A 745 4.69 -14.88 -9.86
CA THR A 745 3.58 -13.94 -9.63
C THR A 745 3.73 -13.23 -8.29
N GLU A 746 2.93 -12.20 -8.06
CA GLU A 746 2.88 -11.50 -6.76
C GLU A 746 2.57 -12.45 -5.58
N GLU A 747 1.68 -13.43 -5.78
CA GLU A 747 1.34 -14.44 -4.77
C GLU A 747 2.55 -15.34 -4.43
N LEU A 748 3.32 -15.72 -5.45
CA LEU A 748 4.55 -16.50 -5.26
C LEU A 748 5.65 -15.66 -4.61
N GLN A 749 5.75 -14.37 -4.92
CA GLN A 749 6.69 -13.47 -4.27
C GLN A 749 6.32 -13.23 -2.80
N ALA A 750 5.04 -13.02 -2.49
CA ALA A 750 4.55 -12.90 -1.11
C ALA A 750 4.84 -14.16 -0.27
N ASN A 751 4.66 -15.36 -0.85
CA ASN A 751 5.05 -16.60 -0.19
C ASN A 751 6.57 -16.68 0.07
N LYS A 752 7.40 -16.19 -0.86
CA LYS A 752 8.85 -16.12 -0.66
C LYS A 752 9.20 -15.17 0.49
N ASP A 753 8.54 -14.02 0.56
CA ASP A 753 8.77 -13.00 1.59
C ASP A 753 8.32 -13.46 2.98
N PHE A 754 7.26 -14.26 3.08
CA PHE A 754 6.84 -14.90 4.34
C PHE A 754 7.99 -15.67 5.03
N TYR A 755 8.80 -16.40 4.25
CA TYR A 755 9.94 -17.13 4.82
C TYR A 755 11.13 -16.22 5.18
N ASN A 756 11.12 -14.95 4.77
CA ASN A 756 12.12 -13.94 5.15
C ASN A 756 11.72 -13.10 6.38
N MET A 757 10.44 -13.13 6.77
CA MET A 757 9.84 -12.30 7.83
C MET A 757 10.15 -12.65 9.29
#